data_AF-A0A0W0VLG8-F1
#
_entry.id   AF-A0A0W0VLG8-F1
#
_cell.length_a   1.000
_cell.length_b   1.000
_cell.length_c   1.000
_cell.angle_alpha   90.00
_cell.angle_beta   90.00
_cell.angle_gamma   90.00
#
_symmetry.space_group_name_H-M   'P 1'
#
loop_
_entity.id
_entity.type
_entity.pdbx_description
1 polymer ?
#
loop_
_entity_poly.entity_id
_entity_poly.type
_entity_poly.pdbx_seq_one_letter_code
_entity_poly.pdbx_strand_id
1 'polypeptide(L)'
;MAKFNDPKERLIYAAKTGLHRTVANMFGTQDQHQGLDSKSIDEALQQATKAGLSAHTKGDIEKAGKYWKIVESIFSLKTPPKASDPVLEEILSTLDKNKQTELAKKIRALGSHQEPTSVRPLSPAEAVQNRLINAARKGLPQTVAYLCKIPEYLKALDLKTSDKALKEAIQAGSKAQSREQVSKYEPSLKTLCALRLRQIKLVADSYDEVKAVDLPATSLDKLLRELTDSGIAEAKKGNQMAASQYWEAIQVLCSLTLKGYRPSDSVIDEALVKLAKNQQSKVLRSLIDPLGQERVLNGALSAYAKEELAWFLEESAWSKPLDQEKVDEEFADYAIAGKWYDAFTVYFKRMPSPSQQAHDFAIKQAFERKEWDIVEFLLQINEPTAVSIVDELLRQAVKDDQLTIVEQIFSFKTLPSLKAFEEALASAKHAKKTEITNLLKAAKAGDFPLETHVEAKPIFKVNSQNDFDRALKCSAYLRDWSSVASLLEQQKPSQEVANAVLILALEEKKFDIIEQLILMDDSNSLAIPDKENANALFYRWVENGELDYIKKLFLNTTNQPTQKALNLALESVPKTSEMGKYLVLQKRFSSNKDPLQGVRSVIEHYVRFNQHLYGVVPDFERLVHAVKQFEQLEKAEDRQALMAIMGEFVEVLKGFKDLRDYKDKEFERYLNFIQEKVTGKLVTPRDDRILVLEEEHKEKGTEVDSELREPGIPPSEIYFRKLPKASEMAQLAYHDKLTEAARNKKWSQVETLLNSSQQPNSLVANKVLHLAVKAGQLNIIKQLFGLDIPNQPTELKIAIRAAKKANQGEIAKYLTDQDILISKATNPLQATRLILENYVNKHKREAFVSHFFDSPVSRVRELINEIKRIEDSATPEEKNAHALKILDELRDIPDISRNQNLVSRIDFIEEQIISLQDKKAISPSNPF
;
A
#
# COMPACT_ATOMS: atom_id res chain seq x y z
N MET A 1 23.75 -18.60 73.90
CA MET A 1 22.94 -19.57 73.11
C MET A 1 22.57 -20.84 73.87
N ALA A 2 23.05 -21.07 75.10
CA ALA A 2 22.69 -22.23 75.94
C ALA A 2 21.25 -22.21 76.50
N LYS A 3 20.31 -21.53 75.82
CA LYS A 3 18.93 -21.33 76.31
C LYS A 3 17.93 -22.35 75.78
N PHE A 4 18.28 -23.08 74.72
CA PHE A 4 17.45 -24.14 74.14
C PHE A 4 18.24 -25.44 74.20
N ASN A 5 17.82 -26.35 75.08
CA ASN A 5 18.40 -27.69 75.17
C ASN A 5 17.84 -28.63 74.09
N ASP A 6 16.67 -28.31 73.54
CA ASP A 6 16.06 -29.05 72.43
C ASP A 6 16.61 -28.58 71.06
N PRO A 7 17.21 -29.47 70.25
CA PRO A 7 17.67 -29.14 68.91
C PRO A 7 16.54 -28.66 67.98
N LYS A 8 15.28 -29.10 68.16
CA LYS A 8 14.14 -28.65 67.33
C LYS A 8 13.83 -27.18 67.55
N GLU A 9 13.65 -26.78 68.81
CA GLU A 9 13.40 -25.38 69.18
C GLU A 9 14.55 -24.47 68.75
N ARG A 10 15.79 -24.97 68.89
CA ARG A 10 16.99 -24.25 68.48
C ARG A 10 17.04 -24.03 66.96
N LEU A 11 16.66 -25.03 66.16
CA LEU A 11 16.60 -24.91 64.69
C LEU A 11 15.56 -23.87 64.27
N ILE A 12 14.33 -23.98 64.80
CA ILE A 12 13.23 -23.07 64.47
C ILE A 12 13.59 -21.64 64.89
N TYR A 13 14.16 -21.46 66.09
CA TYR A 13 14.60 -20.15 66.57
C TYR A 13 15.71 -19.57 65.68
N ALA A 14 16.72 -20.36 65.32
CA ALA A 14 17.82 -19.92 64.46
C ALA A 14 17.33 -19.54 63.06
N ALA A 15 16.37 -20.31 62.51
CA ALA A 15 15.73 -20.05 61.23
C ALA A 15 14.91 -18.75 61.24
N LYS A 16 14.13 -18.52 62.29
CA LYS A 16 13.32 -17.30 62.48
C LYS A 16 14.17 -16.04 62.67
N THR A 17 15.32 -16.15 63.34
CA THR A 17 16.19 -15.01 63.67
C THR A 17 17.31 -14.74 62.68
N GLY A 18 17.49 -15.59 61.66
CA GLY A 18 18.49 -15.37 60.60
C GLY A 18 19.91 -15.80 60.99
N LEU A 19 20.04 -16.71 61.97
CA LEU A 19 21.33 -17.16 62.52
C LEU A 19 21.93 -18.30 61.67
N HIS A 20 22.23 -18.00 60.40
CA HIS A 20 22.64 -19.00 59.40
C HIS A 20 23.86 -19.83 59.80
N ARG A 21 24.85 -19.25 60.52
CA ARG A 21 26.00 -20.01 61.03
C ARG A 21 25.60 -21.04 62.07
N THR A 22 24.57 -20.76 62.87
CA THR A 22 24.06 -21.73 63.87
C THR A 22 23.35 -22.87 63.18
N VAL A 23 22.52 -22.58 62.18
CA VAL A 23 21.87 -23.61 61.35
C VAL A 23 22.92 -24.46 60.62
N ALA A 24 23.92 -23.84 59.99
CA ALA A 24 24.99 -24.56 59.32
C ALA A 24 25.79 -25.45 60.29
N ASN A 25 26.10 -24.96 61.50
CA ASN A 25 26.80 -25.76 62.51
C ASN A 25 25.97 -26.95 63.00
N MET A 26 24.66 -26.77 63.19
CA MET A 26 23.75 -27.86 63.57
C MET A 26 23.74 -29.00 62.54
N PHE A 27 24.01 -28.67 61.28
CA PHE A 27 24.07 -29.65 60.18
C PHE A 27 25.49 -30.06 59.77
N GLY A 28 26.52 -29.39 60.28
CA GLY A 28 27.93 -29.64 59.94
C GLY A 28 28.57 -30.77 60.75
N THR A 29 28.05 -31.07 61.95
CA THR A 29 28.53 -32.17 62.80
C THR A 29 27.55 -33.35 62.75
N GLN A 30 28.06 -34.55 62.43
CA GLN A 30 27.25 -35.76 62.21
C GLN A 30 26.32 -36.12 63.39
N ASP A 31 26.64 -35.70 64.61
CA ASP A 31 25.87 -36.08 65.81
C ASP A 31 24.76 -35.09 66.20
N GLN A 32 24.74 -33.86 65.63
CA GLN A 32 23.83 -32.78 66.11
C GLN A 32 22.43 -32.75 65.47
N HIS A 33 22.18 -33.57 64.43
CA HIS A 33 20.85 -33.69 63.82
C HIS A 33 20.06 -34.90 64.37
N GLN A 34 20.65 -35.70 65.26
CA GLN A 34 19.94 -36.74 66.01
C GLN A 34 18.93 -36.07 66.95
N GLY A 35 17.66 -36.07 66.57
CA GLY A 35 16.57 -35.45 67.33
C GLY A 35 15.74 -34.43 66.55
N LEU A 36 16.13 -34.06 65.33
CA LEU A 36 15.27 -33.29 64.43
C LEU A 36 14.24 -34.22 63.78
N ASP A 37 13.01 -33.74 63.59
CA ASP A 37 11.98 -34.42 62.81
C ASP A 37 11.61 -33.60 61.56
N SER A 38 10.95 -34.21 60.58
CA SER A 38 10.54 -33.52 59.35
C SER A 38 9.67 -32.30 59.62
N LYS A 39 8.84 -32.34 60.66
CA LYS A 39 7.98 -31.22 61.07
C LYS A 39 8.79 -30.00 61.52
N SER A 40 9.83 -30.19 62.32
CA SER A 40 10.72 -29.12 62.78
C SER A 40 11.54 -28.51 61.65
N ILE A 41 11.89 -29.32 60.63
CA ILE A 41 12.58 -28.88 59.41
C ILE A 41 11.65 -28.06 58.52
N ASP A 42 10.43 -28.54 58.31
CA ASP A 42 9.39 -27.85 57.55
C ASP A 42 9.05 -26.49 58.17
N GLU A 43 8.87 -26.45 59.49
CA GLU A 43 8.60 -25.22 60.22
C GLU A 43 9.78 -24.23 60.13
N ALA A 44 11.02 -24.71 60.28
CA ALA A 44 12.20 -23.88 60.12
C ALA A 44 12.32 -23.28 58.70
N LEU A 45 12.01 -24.07 57.66
CA LEU A 45 12.01 -23.62 56.27
C LEU A 45 10.94 -22.55 55.99
N GLN A 46 9.72 -22.75 56.51
CA GLN A 46 8.64 -21.77 56.38
C GLN A 46 8.99 -20.46 57.09
N GLN A 47 9.56 -20.53 58.31
CA GLN A 47 9.96 -19.34 59.07
C GLN A 47 11.10 -18.57 58.38
N ALA A 48 12.13 -19.27 57.89
CA ALA A 48 13.24 -18.65 57.16
C ALA A 48 12.75 -18.02 55.85
N THR A 49 11.87 -18.68 55.11
CA THR A 49 11.33 -18.18 53.84
C THR A 49 10.50 -16.92 54.05
N LYS A 50 9.58 -16.94 55.02
CA LYS A 50 8.74 -15.78 55.36
C LYS A 50 9.58 -14.58 55.82
N ALA A 51 10.58 -14.81 56.66
CA ALA A 51 11.47 -13.76 57.16
C ALA A 51 12.38 -13.20 56.06
N GLY A 52 12.89 -14.05 55.17
CA GLY A 52 13.69 -13.67 54.01
C GLY A 52 12.91 -12.77 53.04
N LEU A 53 11.66 -13.13 52.73
CA LEU A 53 10.78 -12.31 51.89
C LEU A 53 10.48 -10.96 52.55
N SER A 54 10.18 -10.95 53.85
CA SER A 54 9.91 -9.70 54.57
C SER A 54 11.14 -8.78 54.63
N ALA A 55 12.35 -9.33 54.79
CA ALA A 55 13.57 -8.55 54.72
C ALA A 55 13.82 -8.01 53.30
N HIS A 56 13.60 -8.84 52.28
CA HIS A 56 13.80 -8.46 50.89
C HIS A 56 12.83 -7.35 50.45
N THR A 57 11.55 -7.43 50.81
CA THR A 57 10.55 -6.40 50.49
C THR A 57 10.81 -5.08 51.23
N LYS A 58 11.47 -5.12 52.39
CA LYS A 58 11.94 -3.95 53.12
C LYS A 58 13.28 -3.38 52.60
N GLY A 59 13.87 -3.98 51.56
CA GLY A 59 15.16 -3.57 50.99
C GLY A 59 16.39 -3.96 51.82
N ASP A 60 16.23 -4.79 52.86
CA ASP A 60 17.33 -5.28 53.69
C ASP A 60 17.96 -6.54 53.05
N ILE A 61 18.75 -6.30 52.00
CA ILE A 61 19.34 -7.36 51.15
C ILE A 61 20.28 -8.25 51.97
N GLU A 62 21.07 -7.69 52.89
CA GLU A 62 22.01 -8.45 53.71
C GLU A 62 21.27 -9.42 54.63
N LYS A 63 20.20 -8.94 55.28
CA LYS A 63 19.37 -9.77 56.15
C LYS A 63 18.60 -10.83 55.37
N ALA A 64 18.05 -10.48 54.20
CA ALA A 64 17.43 -11.46 53.30
C ALA A 64 18.42 -12.56 52.89
N GLY A 65 19.66 -12.19 52.55
CA GLY A 65 20.73 -13.13 52.20
C GLY A 65 21.06 -14.12 53.34
N LYS A 66 20.98 -13.69 54.60
CA LYS A 66 21.16 -14.59 55.76
C LYS A 66 20.05 -15.65 55.83
N TYR A 67 18.80 -15.30 55.54
CA TYR A 67 17.69 -16.26 55.49
C TYR A 67 17.78 -17.21 54.30
N TRP A 68 18.22 -16.73 53.13
CA TRP A 68 18.42 -17.60 51.96
C TRP A 68 19.50 -18.66 52.17
N LYS A 69 20.58 -18.31 52.87
CA LYS A 69 21.59 -19.30 53.27
C LYS A 69 21.05 -20.36 54.23
N ILE A 70 20.07 -20.03 55.07
CA ILE A 70 19.40 -21.00 55.95
C ILE A 70 18.59 -21.98 55.12
N VAL A 71 17.80 -21.47 54.17
CA VAL A 71 16.99 -22.30 53.26
C VAL A 71 17.89 -23.22 52.42
N GLU A 72 18.97 -22.69 51.83
CA GLU A 72 19.96 -23.49 51.10
C GLU A 72 20.61 -24.56 51.98
N SER A 73 20.97 -24.23 53.23
CA SER A 73 21.61 -25.17 54.16
C SER A 73 20.68 -26.34 54.53
N ILE A 74 19.39 -26.06 54.77
CA ILE A 74 18.41 -27.09 55.11
C ILE A 74 18.12 -27.99 53.89
N PHE A 75 18.00 -27.42 52.68
CA PHE A 75 17.78 -28.22 51.47
C PHE A 75 19.01 -29.03 51.02
N SER A 76 20.21 -28.68 51.52
CA SER A 76 21.45 -29.41 51.22
C SER A 76 21.66 -30.65 52.09
N LEU A 77 20.72 -30.98 52.99
CA LEU A 77 20.82 -32.14 53.86
C LEU A 77 20.76 -33.45 53.07
N LYS A 78 21.85 -34.23 53.18
CA LYS A 78 21.95 -35.54 52.52
C LYS A 78 21.17 -36.62 53.28
N THR A 79 21.10 -36.53 54.61
CA THR A 79 20.46 -37.50 55.50
C THR A 79 19.08 -37.02 55.97
N PRO A 80 18.10 -37.92 56.13
CA PRO A 80 16.81 -37.59 56.73
C PRO A 80 16.98 -37.13 58.19
N PRO A 81 16.06 -36.28 58.69
CA PRO A 81 14.78 -35.92 58.06
C PRO A 81 14.95 -34.87 56.96
N LYS A 82 14.17 -35.00 55.88
CA LYS A 82 14.11 -34.03 54.77
C LYS A 82 12.81 -33.22 54.86
N ALA A 83 12.80 -32.07 54.21
CA ALA A 83 11.58 -31.28 54.03
C ALA A 83 10.51 -32.10 53.30
N SER A 84 9.24 -31.91 53.67
CA SER A 84 8.12 -32.55 52.97
C SER A 84 7.85 -31.90 51.61
N ASP A 85 7.38 -32.70 50.65
CA ASP A 85 7.05 -32.21 49.30
C ASP A 85 6.05 -31.04 49.30
N PRO A 86 5.00 -31.01 50.15
CA PRO A 86 4.08 -29.87 50.21
C PRO A 86 4.77 -28.55 50.58
N VAL A 87 5.73 -28.60 51.51
CA VAL A 87 6.47 -27.40 51.95
C VAL A 87 7.47 -26.95 50.89
N LEU A 88 8.09 -27.90 50.17
CA LEU A 88 8.95 -27.58 49.03
C LEU A 88 8.17 -26.85 47.92
N GLU A 89 7.01 -27.36 47.53
CA GLU A 89 6.16 -26.73 46.50
C GLU A 89 5.64 -25.35 46.94
N GLU A 90 5.26 -25.20 48.22
CA GLU A 90 4.85 -23.91 48.78
C GLU A 90 5.98 -22.87 48.70
N ILE A 91 7.21 -23.27 49.07
CA ILE A 91 8.38 -22.38 49.02
C ILE A 91 8.74 -22.01 47.59
N LEU A 92 8.75 -22.98 46.66
CA LEU A 92 9.03 -22.71 45.24
C LEU A 92 8.00 -21.77 44.62
N SER A 93 6.70 -22.00 44.88
CA SER A 93 5.63 -21.11 44.43
C SER A 93 5.80 -19.69 44.98
N THR A 94 6.20 -19.57 46.24
CA THR A 94 6.39 -18.27 46.89
C THR A 94 7.61 -17.53 46.34
N LEU A 95 8.71 -18.22 46.06
CA LEU A 95 9.91 -17.63 45.48
C LEU A 95 9.68 -17.17 44.03
N ASP A 96 8.97 -17.96 43.23
CA ASP A 96 8.62 -17.58 41.85
C ASP A 96 7.72 -16.34 41.80
N LYS A 97 6.70 -16.26 42.68
CA LYS A 97 5.83 -15.08 42.80
C LYS A 97 6.59 -13.80 43.16
N ASN A 98 7.68 -13.93 43.92
CA ASN A 98 8.51 -12.81 44.36
C ASN A 98 9.78 -12.61 43.50
N LYS A 99 9.81 -13.19 42.29
CA LYS A 99 10.89 -13.05 41.30
C LYS A 99 12.28 -13.48 41.81
N GLN A 100 12.35 -14.39 42.79
CA GLN A 100 13.61 -14.98 43.27
C GLN A 100 14.00 -16.21 42.42
N THR A 101 14.07 -16.04 41.10
CA THR A 101 14.17 -17.15 40.13
C THR A 101 15.45 -17.96 40.26
N GLU A 102 16.58 -17.33 40.58
CA GLU A 102 17.86 -18.02 40.78
C GLU A 102 17.86 -18.91 42.04
N LEU A 103 17.22 -18.45 43.13
CA LEU A 103 17.09 -19.23 44.36
C LEU A 103 16.13 -20.42 44.15
N ALA A 104 15.01 -20.19 43.47
CA ALA A 104 14.07 -21.25 43.10
C ALA A 104 14.74 -22.32 42.22
N LYS A 105 15.60 -21.91 41.28
CA LYS A 105 16.38 -22.84 40.43
C LYS A 105 17.35 -23.68 41.25
N LYS A 106 18.07 -23.08 42.19
CA LYS A 106 18.98 -23.81 43.11
C LYS A 106 18.22 -24.82 43.98
N ILE A 107 17.09 -24.42 44.57
CA ILE A 107 16.28 -25.31 45.42
C ILE A 107 15.72 -26.49 44.61
N ARG A 108 15.25 -26.25 43.37
CA ARG A 108 14.83 -27.34 42.46
C ARG A 108 15.95 -28.33 42.17
N ALA A 109 17.16 -27.85 41.93
CA ALA A 109 18.32 -28.72 41.70
C ALA A 109 18.64 -29.58 42.93
N LEU A 110 18.54 -29.01 44.14
CA LEU A 110 18.74 -29.74 45.39
C LEU A 110 17.62 -30.77 45.68
N GLY A 111 16.37 -30.47 45.31
CA GLY A 111 15.23 -31.38 45.46
C GLY A 111 15.22 -32.56 44.47
N SER A 112 15.77 -32.39 43.26
CA SER A 112 15.72 -33.38 42.18
C SER A 112 16.57 -34.66 42.37
N HIS A 113 17.32 -34.77 43.48
CA HIS A 113 18.13 -35.95 43.81
C HIS A 113 17.43 -36.97 44.71
N GLN A 114 16.10 -36.93 44.83
CA GLN A 114 15.34 -37.98 45.52
C GLN A 114 15.01 -39.11 44.53
N GLU A 115 15.58 -40.31 44.77
CA GLU A 115 15.10 -41.53 44.10
C GLU A 115 13.64 -41.77 44.51
N PRO A 116 12.71 -41.95 43.55
CA PRO A 116 11.30 -42.11 43.86
C PRO A 116 11.06 -43.48 44.50
N THR A 117 10.81 -43.49 45.80
CA THR A 117 10.27 -44.67 46.48
C THR A 117 8.85 -44.96 46.00
N SER A 118 8.69 -46.14 45.38
CA SER A 118 7.46 -46.90 45.21
C SER A 118 6.30 -46.20 44.48
N VAL A 119 6.33 -46.22 43.14
CA VAL A 119 5.14 -46.01 42.31
C VAL A 119 4.72 -47.34 41.70
N ARG A 120 3.42 -47.65 41.87
CA ARG A 120 2.70 -48.78 41.25
C ARG A 120 3.13 -48.95 39.77
N PRO A 121 3.48 -50.18 39.31
CA PRO A 121 3.84 -50.38 37.92
C PRO A 121 2.67 -49.96 37.02
N LEU A 122 2.90 -48.94 36.19
CA LEU A 122 1.96 -48.50 35.17
C LEU A 122 1.72 -49.64 34.19
N SER A 123 0.48 -49.79 33.73
CA SER A 123 0.20 -50.70 32.63
C SER A 123 0.99 -50.29 31.38
N PRO A 124 1.35 -51.21 30.48
CA PRO A 124 2.05 -50.88 29.24
C PRO A 124 1.33 -49.80 28.40
N ALA A 125 0.00 -49.75 28.45
CA ALA A 125 -0.81 -48.74 27.78
C ALA A 125 -0.62 -47.34 28.40
N GLU A 126 -0.75 -47.22 29.72
CA GLU A 126 -0.55 -45.94 30.44
C GLU A 126 0.88 -45.43 30.28
N ALA A 127 1.87 -46.34 30.22
CA ALA A 127 3.26 -45.97 29.98
C ALA A 127 3.45 -45.34 28.59
N VAL A 128 2.79 -45.87 27.56
CA VAL A 128 2.82 -45.34 26.19
C VAL A 128 2.09 -43.99 26.10
N GLN A 129 0.91 -43.88 26.72
CA GLN A 129 0.12 -42.63 26.75
C GLN A 129 0.90 -41.49 27.42
N ASN A 130 1.50 -41.75 28.59
CA ASN A 130 2.32 -40.77 29.30
C ASN A 130 3.59 -40.41 28.53
N ARG A 131 4.21 -41.36 27.83
CA ARG A 131 5.36 -41.11 26.95
C ARG A 131 5.00 -40.21 25.78
N LEU A 132 3.86 -40.41 25.13
CA LEU A 132 3.40 -39.58 24.01
C LEU A 132 3.16 -38.13 24.46
N ILE A 133 2.42 -37.93 25.54
CA ILE A 133 2.12 -36.58 26.08
C ILE A 133 3.42 -35.86 26.46
N ASN A 134 4.36 -36.57 27.11
CA ASN A 134 5.62 -35.97 27.54
C ASN A 134 6.54 -35.65 26.34
N ALA A 135 6.59 -36.52 25.32
CA ALA A 135 7.33 -36.26 24.08
C ALA A 135 6.76 -35.07 23.31
N ALA A 136 5.43 -34.93 23.28
CA ALA A 136 4.73 -33.80 22.67
C ALA A 136 5.03 -32.48 23.40
N ARG A 137 4.93 -32.48 24.74
CA ARG A 137 5.26 -31.31 25.58
C ARG A 137 6.70 -30.84 25.43
N LYS A 138 7.64 -31.77 25.15
CA LYS A 138 9.08 -31.47 25.02
C LYS A 138 9.52 -31.15 23.58
N GLY A 139 8.63 -31.23 22.60
CA GLY A 139 8.98 -31.00 21.20
C GLY A 139 9.97 -32.04 20.68
N LEU A 140 9.71 -33.34 20.95
CA LEU A 140 10.54 -34.46 20.52
C LEU A 140 9.90 -35.18 19.31
N PRO A 141 10.06 -34.66 18.08
CA PRO A 141 9.32 -35.11 16.92
C PRO A 141 9.58 -36.56 16.53
N GLN A 142 10.83 -37.02 16.69
CA GLN A 142 11.22 -38.40 16.37
C GLN A 142 10.56 -39.40 17.32
N THR A 143 10.46 -39.07 18.61
CA THR A 143 9.80 -39.90 19.62
C THR A 143 8.29 -39.92 19.42
N VAL A 144 7.67 -38.77 19.12
CA VAL A 144 6.25 -38.71 18.76
C VAL A 144 5.99 -39.56 17.51
N ALA A 145 6.76 -39.40 16.44
CA ALA A 145 6.63 -40.18 15.21
C ALA A 145 6.84 -41.68 15.43
N TYR A 146 7.81 -42.08 16.24
CA TYR A 146 8.06 -43.47 16.58
C TYR A 146 6.87 -44.09 17.33
N LEU A 147 6.37 -43.41 18.36
CA LEU A 147 5.23 -43.89 19.15
C LEU A 147 3.95 -43.99 18.29
N CYS A 148 3.76 -43.09 17.34
CA CYS A 148 2.62 -43.10 16.41
C CYS A 148 2.75 -44.09 15.24
N LYS A 149 3.91 -44.73 15.04
CA LYS A 149 4.15 -45.70 13.95
C LYS A 149 3.95 -47.15 14.37
N ILE A 150 3.97 -47.45 15.67
CA ILE A 150 3.87 -48.81 16.18
C ILE A 150 2.38 -49.20 16.32
N PRO A 151 1.90 -50.20 15.56
CA PRO A 151 0.48 -50.57 15.56
C PRO A 151 -0.08 -50.96 16.94
N GLU A 152 0.72 -51.61 17.77
CA GLU A 152 0.36 -52.03 19.13
C GLU A 152 0.14 -50.82 20.04
N TYR A 153 0.90 -49.74 19.84
CA TYR A 153 0.77 -48.49 20.59
C TYR A 153 -0.43 -47.69 20.11
N LEU A 154 -0.73 -47.72 18.82
CA LEU A 154 -1.93 -47.10 18.27
C LEU A 154 -3.21 -47.68 18.88
N LYS A 155 -3.25 -48.99 19.13
CA LYS A 155 -4.38 -49.66 19.80
C LYS A 155 -4.51 -49.26 21.28
N ALA A 156 -3.41 -48.88 21.93
CA ALA A 156 -3.36 -48.48 23.34
C ALA A 156 -3.62 -46.97 23.56
N LEU A 157 -3.53 -46.16 22.51
CA LEU A 157 -3.73 -44.72 22.55
C LEU A 157 -5.20 -44.38 22.29
N ASP A 158 -5.91 -43.93 23.32
CA ASP A 158 -7.27 -43.43 23.16
C ASP A 158 -7.27 -42.00 22.59
N LEU A 159 -8.44 -41.58 22.11
CA LEU A 159 -8.64 -40.22 21.57
C LEU A 159 -8.30 -39.15 22.64
N LYS A 160 -8.65 -39.37 23.91
CA LYS A 160 -8.37 -38.40 24.98
C LYS A 160 -6.87 -38.15 25.16
N THR A 161 -6.04 -39.18 25.02
CA THR A 161 -4.58 -39.07 25.11
C THR A 161 -4.02 -38.27 23.95
N SER A 162 -4.45 -38.53 22.72
CA SER A 162 -3.99 -37.79 21.54
C SER A 162 -4.38 -36.31 21.61
N ASP A 163 -5.59 -36.00 22.08
CA ASP A 163 -6.03 -34.60 22.30
C ASP A 163 -5.19 -33.90 23.36
N LYS A 164 -4.89 -34.61 24.45
CA LYS A 164 -4.06 -34.08 25.53
C LYS A 164 -2.63 -33.84 25.03
N ALA A 165 -2.05 -34.76 24.26
CA ALA A 165 -0.73 -34.60 23.67
C ALA A 165 -0.67 -33.42 22.69
N LEU A 166 -1.70 -33.25 21.86
CA LEU A 166 -1.80 -32.12 20.92
C LEU A 166 -1.90 -30.78 21.66
N LYS A 167 -2.79 -30.67 22.66
CA LYS A 167 -2.93 -29.46 23.49
C LYS A 167 -1.62 -29.08 24.18
N GLU A 168 -0.90 -30.06 24.70
CA GLU A 168 0.38 -29.85 25.39
C GLU A 168 1.49 -29.41 24.42
N ALA A 169 1.54 -29.95 23.20
CA ALA A 169 2.48 -29.50 22.17
C ALA A 169 2.19 -28.05 21.72
N ILE A 170 0.92 -27.69 21.54
CA ILE A 170 0.51 -26.31 21.19
C ILE A 170 0.85 -25.34 22.32
N GLN A 171 0.53 -25.71 23.56
CA GLN A 171 0.80 -24.87 24.73
C GLN A 171 2.32 -24.71 24.99
N ALA A 172 3.12 -25.74 24.71
CA ALA A 172 4.57 -25.66 24.82
C ALA A 172 5.20 -24.84 23.68
N GLY A 173 4.75 -25.06 22.43
CA GLY A 173 5.21 -24.31 21.26
C GLY A 173 4.88 -22.82 21.33
N SER A 174 3.69 -22.46 21.80
CA SER A 174 3.28 -21.05 22.00
C SER A 174 4.06 -20.32 23.11
N LYS A 175 4.69 -21.05 24.04
CA LYS A 175 5.52 -20.49 25.10
C LYS A 175 7.02 -20.45 24.74
N ALA A 176 7.41 -21.00 23.60
CA ALA A 176 8.80 -21.02 23.16
C ALA A 176 9.26 -19.60 22.76
N GLN A 177 10.40 -19.16 23.32
CA GLN A 177 10.86 -17.77 23.20
C GLN A 177 11.80 -17.54 22.01
N SER A 178 12.27 -18.61 21.34
CA SER A 178 13.20 -18.50 20.21
C SER A 178 12.76 -19.32 19.00
N ARG A 179 13.17 -18.84 17.81
CA ARG A 179 12.89 -19.46 16.50
C ARG A 179 13.35 -20.92 16.41
N GLU A 180 14.47 -21.26 17.06
CA GLU A 180 15.04 -22.61 17.11
C GLU A 180 14.29 -23.54 18.08
N GLN A 181 13.58 -22.99 19.07
CA GLN A 181 12.71 -23.78 19.94
C GLN A 181 11.39 -24.08 19.25
N VAL A 182 10.81 -23.13 18.51
CA VAL A 182 9.54 -23.32 17.79
C VAL A 182 9.66 -24.38 16.68
N SER A 183 10.76 -24.40 15.93
CA SER A 183 11.00 -25.38 14.86
C SER A 183 11.07 -26.83 15.35
N LYS A 184 11.30 -27.07 16.64
CA LYS A 184 11.30 -28.41 17.24
C LYS A 184 9.89 -28.98 17.42
N TYR A 185 8.85 -28.14 17.49
CA TYR A 185 7.47 -28.57 17.75
C TYR A 185 6.67 -28.82 16.47
N GLU A 186 7.01 -28.17 15.36
CA GLU A 186 6.31 -28.30 14.07
C GLU A 186 6.15 -29.77 13.63
N PRO A 187 7.19 -30.63 13.64
CA PRO A 187 7.01 -32.00 13.17
C PRO A 187 6.26 -32.87 14.18
N SER A 188 6.29 -32.54 15.49
CA SER A 188 5.46 -33.19 16.52
C SER A 188 3.98 -32.87 16.31
N LEU A 189 3.63 -31.61 16.02
CA LEU A 189 2.26 -31.18 15.74
C LEU A 189 1.72 -31.85 14.48
N LYS A 190 2.49 -31.84 13.38
CA LYS A 190 2.12 -32.52 12.13
C LYS A 190 1.84 -34.01 12.34
N THR A 191 2.68 -34.66 13.14
CA THR A 191 2.54 -36.09 13.47
C THR A 191 1.33 -36.36 14.36
N LEU A 192 1.06 -35.52 15.37
CA LEU A 192 -0.08 -35.68 16.28
C LEU A 192 -1.42 -35.41 15.59
N CYS A 193 -1.48 -34.41 14.70
CA CYS A 193 -2.63 -34.17 13.84
C CYS A 193 -2.87 -35.38 12.92
N ALA A 194 -1.83 -35.89 12.25
CA ALA A 194 -1.95 -37.09 11.42
C ALA A 194 -2.35 -38.35 12.22
N LEU A 195 -1.82 -38.52 13.45
CA LEU A 195 -2.21 -39.60 14.36
C LEU A 195 -3.70 -39.50 14.69
N ARG A 196 -4.16 -38.30 15.07
CA ARG A 196 -5.57 -38.06 15.44
C ARG A 196 -6.50 -38.44 14.29
N LEU A 197 -6.16 -38.03 13.08
CA LEU A 197 -6.92 -38.38 11.87
C LEU A 197 -6.88 -39.88 11.57
N ARG A 198 -5.72 -40.54 11.75
CA ARG A 198 -5.60 -41.99 11.59
C ARG A 198 -6.39 -42.75 12.63
N GLN A 199 -6.40 -42.31 13.89
CA GLN A 199 -7.20 -42.94 14.95
C GLN A 199 -8.69 -42.73 14.69
N ILE A 200 -9.11 -41.55 14.25
CA ILE A 200 -10.50 -41.29 13.83
C ILE A 200 -10.88 -42.21 12.66
N LYS A 201 -10.02 -42.32 11.64
CA LYS A 201 -10.23 -43.18 10.48
C LYS A 201 -10.23 -44.67 10.85
N LEU A 202 -9.28 -45.14 11.65
CA LEU A 202 -9.16 -46.54 12.04
C LEU A 202 -10.31 -46.98 12.96
N VAL A 203 -10.80 -46.09 13.82
CA VAL A 203 -11.98 -46.32 14.66
C VAL A 203 -13.26 -46.31 13.80
N ALA A 204 -13.35 -45.43 12.79
CA ALA A 204 -14.46 -45.41 11.83
C ALA A 204 -14.47 -46.62 10.86
N ASP A 205 -13.30 -47.12 10.48
CA ASP A 205 -13.14 -48.24 9.52
C ASP A 205 -13.25 -49.63 10.20
N SER A 206 -12.99 -49.74 11.51
CA SER A 206 -12.91 -51.04 12.23
C SER A 206 -14.18 -51.46 12.97
N TYR A 207 -15.20 -50.59 13.05
CA TYR A 207 -16.44 -50.88 13.77
C TYR A 207 -17.63 -50.28 13.02
N ASP A 208 -18.52 -51.12 12.47
CA ASP A 208 -19.75 -50.65 11.81
C ASP A 208 -20.67 -49.85 12.77
N GLU A 209 -20.52 -50.07 14.07
CA GLU A 209 -21.20 -49.34 15.15
C GLU A 209 -20.68 -47.90 15.33
N VAL A 210 -19.45 -47.59 14.88
CA VAL A 210 -18.85 -46.24 14.96
C VAL A 210 -19.28 -45.34 13.79
N LYS A 211 -19.87 -45.90 12.72
CA LYS A 211 -20.70 -45.10 11.79
C LYS A 211 -21.84 -44.36 12.50
N ALA A 212 -22.21 -44.79 13.72
CA ALA A 212 -23.21 -44.14 14.56
C ALA A 212 -22.62 -43.21 15.64
N VAL A 213 -21.29 -43.10 15.79
CA VAL A 213 -20.69 -42.08 16.66
C VAL A 213 -20.63 -40.77 15.89
N ASP A 214 -21.68 -39.97 16.10
CA ASP A 214 -21.81 -38.61 15.60
C ASP A 214 -20.69 -37.77 16.25
N LEU A 215 -19.59 -37.50 15.53
CA LEU A 215 -18.79 -36.31 15.86
C LEU A 215 -19.70 -35.14 15.47
N PRO A 216 -20.29 -34.41 16.42
CA PRO A 216 -21.35 -33.50 16.05
C PRO A 216 -20.73 -32.45 15.14
N ALA A 217 -21.23 -32.34 13.90
CA ALA A 217 -20.74 -31.40 12.89
C ALA A 217 -20.61 -29.98 13.49
N THR A 218 -21.48 -29.63 14.45
CA THR A 218 -21.44 -28.39 15.23
C THR A 218 -20.12 -28.13 15.97
N SER A 219 -19.42 -29.15 16.44
CA SER A 219 -18.10 -29.00 17.09
C SER A 219 -16.99 -28.78 16.08
N LEU A 220 -17.04 -29.44 14.92
CA LEU A 220 -16.09 -29.22 13.82
C LEU A 220 -16.30 -27.85 13.18
N ASP A 221 -17.56 -27.41 13.06
CA ASP A 221 -17.95 -26.07 12.63
C ASP A 221 -17.37 -25.00 13.53
N LYS A 222 -17.55 -25.16 14.86
CA LYS A 222 -16.99 -24.25 15.84
C LYS A 222 -15.47 -24.19 15.73
N LEU A 223 -14.81 -25.34 15.60
CA LEU A 223 -13.36 -25.41 15.47
C LEU A 223 -12.86 -24.72 14.19
N LEU A 224 -13.52 -24.96 13.05
CA LEU A 224 -13.14 -24.33 11.78
C LEU A 224 -13.23 -22.80 11.85
N ARG A 225 -14.29 -22.27 12.47
CA ARG A 225 -14.43 -20.81 12.70
C ARG A 225 -13.30 -20.27 13.58
N GLU A 226 -13.04 -20.92 14.72
CA GLU A 226 -11.99 -20.50 15.65
C GLU A 226 -10.60 -20.51 15.00
N LEU A 227 -10.28 -21.53 14.20
CA LEU A 227 -9.01 -21.61 13.46
C LEU A 227 -8.92 -20.53 12.38
N THR A 228 -10.01 -20.28 11.64
CA THR A 228 -10.06 -19.24 10.60
C THR A 228 -9.83 -17.86 11.21
N ASP A 229 -10.57 -17.52 12.28
CA ASP A 229 -10.47 -16.21 12.94
C ASP A 229 -9.08 -16.02 13.58
N SER A 230 -8.52 -17.07 14.20
CA SER A 230 -7.18 -17.03 14.80
C SER A 230 -6.07 -16.88 13.76
N GLY A 231 -6.15 -17.62 12.65
CA GLY A 231 -5.19 -17.51 11.55
C GLY A 231 -5.18 -16.11 10.93
N ILE A 232 -6.36 -15.52 10.73
CA ILE A 232 -6.50 -14.15 10.20
C ILE A 232 -5.89 -13.14 11.20
N ALA A 233 -6.15 -13.32 12.50
CA ALA A 233 -5.62 -12.43 13.53
C ALA A 233 -4.08 -12.47 13.59
N GLU A 234 -3.47 -13.67 13.50
CA GLU A 234 -2.00 -13.79 13.48
C GLU A 234 -1.39 -13.27 12.18
N ALA A 235 -2.02 -13.48 11.03
CA ALA A 235 -1.59 -12.92 9.75
C ALA A 235 -1.57 -11.38 9.79
N LYS A 236 -2.61 -10.75 10.37
CA LYS A 236 -2.69 -9.29 10.54
C LYS A 236 -1.62 -8.72 11.47
N LYS A 237 -1.15 -9.50 12.44
CA LYS A 237 -0.02 -9.13 13.31
C LYS A 237 1.34 -9.26 12.60
N GLY A 238 1.37 -9.76 11.37
CA GLY A 238 2.61 -10.08 10.64
C GLY A 238 3.26 -11.41 11.05
N ASN A 239 2.58 -12.23 11.87
CA ASN A 239 3.10 -13.50 12.35
C ASN A 239 2.80 -14.65 11.36
N GLN A 240 3.49 -14.61 10.22
CA GLN A 240 3.27 -15.53 9.09
C GLN A 240 3.41 -17.01 9.48
N MET A 241 4.31 -17.33 10.40
CA MET A 241 4.56 -18.71 10.83
C MET A 241 3.40 -19.26 11.67
N ALA A 242 2.89 -18.49 12.65
CA ALA A 242 1.73 -18.91 13.42
C ALA A 242 0.50 -19.03 12.52
N ALA A 243 0.28 -18.05 11.63
CA ALA A 243 -0.79 -18.11 10.65
C ALA A 243 -0.73 -19.39 9.79
N SER A 244 0.46 -19.77 9.31
CA SER A 244 0.67 -21.01 8.53
C SER A 244 0.20 -22.28 9.26
N GLN A 245 0.38 -22.35 10.58
CA GLN A 245 -0.07 -23.51 11.36
C GLN A 245 -1.60 -23.60 11.40
N TYR A 246 -2.30 -22.47 11.50
CA TYR A 246 -3.76 -22.42 11.38
C TYR A 246 -4.22 -22.83 9.98
N TRP A 247 -3.51 -22.38 8.94
CA TRP A 247 -3.81 -22.71 7.54
C TRP A 247 -3.71 -24.22 7.26
N GLU A 248 -2.66 -24.87 7.75
CA GLU A 248 -2.52 -26.33 7.65
C GLU A 248 -3.65 -27.06 8.38
N ALA A 249 -4.05 -26.59 9.57
CA ALA A 249 -5.16 -27.18 10.32
C ALA A 249 -6.50 -27.04 9.59
N ILE A 250 -6.76 -25.88 8.98
CA ILE A 250 -7.95 -25.64 8.16
C ILE A 250 -7.95 -26.57 6.93
N GLN A 251 -6.82 -26.67 6.23
CA GLN A 251 -6.69 -27.55 5.07
C GLN A 251 -7.00 -29.01 5.41
N VAL A 252 -6.47 -29.47 6.55
CA VAL A 252 -6.75 -30.81 7.08
C VAL A 252 -8.24 -31.01 7.34
N LEU A 253 -8.90 -30.09 8.05
CA LEU A 253 -10.34 -30.20 8.36
C LEU A 253 -11.20 -30.20 7.09
N CYS A 254 -10.84 -29.38 6.10
CA CYS A 254 -11.52 -29.29 4.81
C CYS A 254 -11.31 -30.54 3.94
N SER A 255 -10.23 -31.30 4.16
CA SER A 255 -9.91 -32.51 3.40
C SER A 255 -10.64 -33.78 3.86
N LEU A 256 -11.45 -33.71 4.93
CA LEU A 256 -12.16 -34.86 5.47
C LEU A 256 -13.32 -35.25 4.56
N THR A 257 -13.31 -36.49 4.05
CA THR A 257 -14.26 -36.95 3.00
C THR A 257 -15.55 -37.56 3.54
N LEU A 258 -15.60 -37.95 4.82
CA LEU A 258 -16.77 -38.57 5.44
C LEU A 258 -17.76 -37.48 5.92
N LYS A 259 -19.01 -37.51 5.43
CA LYS A 259 -20.05 -36.49 5.71
C LYS A 259 -20.33 -36.22 7.18
N GLY A 260 -20.08 -37.18 8.08
CA GLY A 260 -20.21 -37.01 9.54
C GLY A 260 -18.93 -36.52 10.26
N TYR A 261 -17.84 -36.34 9.52
CA TYR A 261 -16.52 -36.03 10.06
C TYR A 261 -15.89 -34.80 9.39
N ARG A 262 -16.69 -34.02 8.67
CA ARG A 262 -16.27 -32.79 8.01
C ARG A 262 -17.09 -31.62 8.58
N PRO A 263 -16.54 -30.41 8.68
CA PRO A 263 -17.34 -29.22 8.91
C PRO A 263 -18.50 -29.13 7.90
N SER A 264 -19.63 -28.59 8.33
CA SER A 264 -20.79 -28.38 7.49
C SER A 264 -20.44 -27.45 6.32
N ASP A 265 -21.13 -27.66 5.21
CA ASP A 265 -20.83 -26.93 3.98
C ASP A 265 -20.96 -25.41 4.16
N SER A 266 -21.97 -24.98 4.91
CA SER A 266 -22.19 -23.57 5.25
C SER A 266 -20.99 -22.95 5.98
N VAL A 267 -20.33 -23.68 6.89
CA VAL A 267 -19.18 -23.13 7.65
C VAL A 267 -17.91 -23.13 6.83
N ILE A 268 -17.75 -24.08 5.92
CA ILE A 268 -16.66 -24.06 4.94
C ILE A 268 -16.80 -22.84 4.03
N ASP A 269 -18.00 -22.57 3.52
CA ASP A 269 -18.24 -21.42 2.66
C ASP A 269 -18.04 -20.10 3.42
N GLU A 270 -18.48 -20.01 4.67
CA GLU A 270 -18.21 -18.88 5.57
C GLU A 270 -16.70 -18.65 5.74
N ALA A 271 -15.93 -19.72 5.97
CA ALA A 271 -14.47 -19.66 6.12
C ALA A 271 -13.78 -19.19 4.83
N LEU A 272 -14.19 -19.71 3.67
CA LEU A 272 -13.67 -19.28 2.36
C LEU A 272 -13.92 -17.78 2.12
N VAL A 273 -15.14 -17.29 2.40
CA VAL A 273 -15.46 -15.86 2.28
C VAL A 273 -14.61 -15.02 3.23
N LYS A 274 -14.42 -15.45 4.49
CA LYS A 274 -13.56 -14.74 5.45
C LYS A 274 -12.10 -14.70 5.00
N LEU A 275 -11.55 -15.82 4.54
CA LEU A 275 -10.17 -15.89 4.03
C LEU A 275 -9.99 -14.97 2.82
N ALA A 276 -10.97 -14.93 1.92
CA ALA A 276 -10.97 -14.09 0.75
C ALA A 276 -11.06 -12.59 1.07
N LYS A 277 -11.96 -12.19 1.97
CA LYS A 277 -12.07 -10.79 2.45
C LYS A 277 -10.78 -10.28 3.08
N ASN A 278 -9.94 -11.19 3.62
CA ASN A 278 -8.66 -10.87 4.23
C ASN A 278 -7.46 -11.17 3.31
N GLN A 279 -7.69 -11.30 1.99
CA GLN A 279 -6.66 -11.48 0.96
C GLN A 279 -5.70 -12.67 1.22
N GLN A 280 -6.18 -13.76 1.82
CA GLN A 280 -5.35 -14.95 2.09
C GLN A 280 -5.25 -15.89 0.87
N SER A 281 -4.75 -15.36 -0.26
CA SER A 281 -4.69 -16.04 -1.57
C SER A 281 -3.96 -17.39 -1.54
N LYS A 282 -2.84 -17.48 -0.82
CA LYS A 282 -2.06 -18.73 -0.67
C LYS A 282 -2.84 -19.84 0.02
N VAL A 283 -3.64 -19.49 1.02
CA VAL A 283 -4.46 -20.45 1.76
C VAL A 283 -5.58 -20.95 0.87
N LEU A 284 -6.26 -20.04 0.17
CA LEU A 284 -7.32 -20.38 -0.78
C LEU A 284 -6.80 -21.31 -1.88
N ARG A 285 -5.61 -21.07 -2.43
CA ARG A 285 -4.93 -22.01 -3.36
C ARG A 285 -4.80 -23.40 -2.78
N SER A 286 -4.31 -23.52 -1.55
CA SER A 286 -4.13 -24.83 -0.89
C SER A 286 -5.44 -25.58 -0.59
N LEU A 287 -6.57 -24.86 -0.61
CA LEU A 287 -7.90 -25.42 -0.39
C LEU A 287 -8.59 -25.90 -1.68
N ILE A 288 -8.02 -25.61 -2.86
CA ILE A 288 -8.56 -26.11 -4.14
C ILE A 288 -8.58 -27.64 -4.17
N ASP A 289 -7.48 -28.27 -3.76
CA ASP A 289 -7.37 -29.73 -3.75
C ASP A 289 -8.44 -30.40 -2.88
N PRO A 290 -8.64 -30.02 -1.60
CA PRO A 290 -9.64 -30.67 -0.75
C PRO A 290 -11.10 -30.26 -1.01
N LEU A 291 -11.36 -29.05 -1.49
CA LEU A 291 -12.73 -28.51 -1.61
C LEU A 291 -13.27 -28.45 -3.04
N GLY A 292 -12.39 -28.62 -4.03
CA GLY A 292 -12.71 -28.35 -5.42
C GLY A 292 -12.57 -26.87 -5.77
N GLN A 293 -12.07 -26.62 -6.98
CA GLN A 293 -11.78 -25.28 -7.49
C GLN A 293 -13.02 -24.37 -7.50
N GLU A 294 -14.14 -24.87 -8.03
CA GLU A 294 -15.40 -24.11 -8.16
C GLU A 294 -15.84 -23.50 -6.82
N ARG A 295 -15.77 -24.29 -5.76
CA ARG A 295 -16.22 -23.87 -4.43
C ARG A 295 -15.32 -22.78 -3.83
N VAL A 296 -14.01 -22.92 -3.99
CA VAL A 296 -13.04 -21.92 -3.54
C VAL A 296 -13.22 -20.61 -4.33
N LEU A 297 -13.44 -20.69 -5.64
CA LEU A 297 -13.72 -19.55 -6.49
C LEU A 297 -15.01 -18.83 -6.06
N ASN A 298 -16.10 -19.57 -5.82
CA ASN A 298 -17.36 -19.00 -5.34
C ASN A 298 -17.19 -18.26 -4.02
N GLY A 299 -16.50 -18.86 -3.04
CA GLY A 299 -16.20 -18.18 -1.77
C GLY A 299 -15.36 -16.91 -1.94
N ALA A 300 -14.41 -16.91 -2.88
CA ALA A 300 -13.60 -15.73 -3.18
C ALA A 300 -14.36 -14.63 -3.94
N LEU A 301 -15.27 -15.00 -4.84
CA LEU A 301 -16.14 -14.07 -5.56
C LEU A 301 -17.18 -13.43 -4.63
N SER A 302 -17.83 -14.22 -3.77
CA SER A 302 -18.77 -13.71 -2.75
C SER A 302 -18.12 -12.75 -1.74
N ALA A 303 -16.79 -12.74 -1.65
CA ALA A 303 -16.03 -11.83 -0.79
C ALA A 303 -15.67 -10.49 -1.46
N TYR A 304 -15.97 -10.29 -2.75
CA TYR A 304 -15.49 -9.16 -3.55
C TYR A 304 -13.96 -9.01 -3.47
N ALA A 305 -13.25 -10.11 -3.74
CA ALA A 305 -11.80 -10.18 -3.73
C ALA A 305 -11.13 -9.03 -4.53
N LYS A 306 -10.08 -8.42 -3.95
CA LYS A 306 -9.25 -7.37 -4.58
C LYS A 306 -7.80 -7.87 -4.76
N GLU A 307 -7.04 -7.21 -5.66
CA GLU A 307 -5.58 -7.34 -5.83
C GLU A 307 -5.07 -8.76 -6.15
N GLU A 308 -4.09 -9.30 -5.40
CA GLU A 308 -3.51 -10.63 -5.62
C GLU A 308 -4.56 -11.75 -5.68
N LEU A 309 -5.68 -11.57 -4.99
CA LEU A 309 -6.76 -12.53 -4.98
C LEU A 309 -7.61 -12.47 -6.26
N ALA A 310 -7.71 -11.29 -6.91
CA ALA A 310 -8.33 -11.17 -8.23
C ALA A 310 -7.47 -11.87 -9.29
N TRP A 311 -6.14 -11.73 -9.21
CA TRP A 311 -5.24 -12.48 -10.09
C TRP A 311 -5.32 -13.99 -9.86
N PHE A 312 -5.43 -14.45 -8.60
CA PHE A 312 -5.69 -15.86 -8.29
C PHE A 312 -7.02 -16.36 -8.88
N LEU A 313 -8.09 -15.56 -8.79
CA LEU A 313 -9.38 -15.86 -9.38
C LEU A 313 -9.27 -15.98 -10.89
N GLU A 314 -8.58 -15.05 -11.55
CA GLU A 314 -8.29 -15.12 -12.98
C GLU A 314 -7.51 -16.40 -13.32
N GLU A 315 -6.30 -16.56 -12.79
CA GLU A 315 -5.40 -17.71 -13.04
C GLU A 315 -6.09 -19.06 -12.83
N SER A 316 -6.89 -19.17 -11.78
CA SER A 316 -7.64 -20.39 -11.49
C SER A 316 -8.81 -20.56 -12.47
N ALA A 317 -9.58 -19.52 -12.77
CA ALA A 317 -10.69 -19.62 -13.72
C ALA A 317 -10.25 -20.11 -15.12
N TRP A 318 -9.00 -19.83 -15.53
CA TRP A 318 -8.42 -20.39 -16.76
C TRP A 318 -8.11 -21.89 -16.68
N SER A 319 -7.86 -22.47 -15.50
CA SER A 319 -7.45 -23.89 -15.38
C SER A 319 -8.62 -24.88 -15.39
N LYS A 320 -9.82 -24.45 -14.98
CA LYS A 320 -11.10 -25.16 -15.15
C LYS A 320 -12.25 -24.14 -15.17
N PRO A 321 -12.89 -23.89 -16.32
CA PRO A 321 -14.01 -22.96 -16.41
C PRO A 321 -15.18 -23.43 -15.52
N LEU A 322 -15.94 -22.47 -14.99
CA LEU A 322 -17.18 -22.76 -14.26
C LEU A 322 -18.19 -23.46 -15.17
N ASP A 323 -19.16 -24.14 -14.55
CA ASP A 323 -20.29 -24.70 -15.28
C ASP A 323 -21.12 -23.57 -15.92
N GLN A 324 -21.24 -23.59 -17.25
CA GLN A 324 -21.95 -22.56 -18.01
C GLN A 324 -23.40 -22.41 -17.52
N GLU A 325 -24.06 -23.51 -17.18
CA GLU A 325 -25.45 -23.51 -16.73
C GLU A 325 -25.63 -22.68 -15.45
N LYS A 326 -24.68 -22.78 -14.52
CA LYS A 326 -24.71 -22.00 -13.27
C LYS A 326 -24.41 -20.52 -13.49
N VAL A 327 -23.49 -20.20 -14.39
CA VAL A 327 -23.20 -18.80 -14.74
C VAL A 327 -24.44 -18.17 -15.39
N ASP A 328 -25.11 -18.90 -16.27
CA ASP A 328 -26.33 -18.47 -16.94
C ASP A 328 -27.49 -18.28 -15.95
N GLU A 329 -27.68 -19.21 -15.02
CA GLU A 329 -28.69 -19.13 -13.95
C GLU A 329 -28.44 -17.92 -13.04
N GLU A 330 -27.21 -17.73 -12.55
CA GLU A 330 -26.84 -16.60 -11.68
C GLU A 330 -27.04 -15.25 -12.41
N PHE A 331 -26.63 -15.17 -13.67
CA PHE A 331 -26.83 -13.97 -14.50
C PHE A 331 -28.32 -13.67 -14.71
N ALA A 332 -29.10 -14.70 -15.03
CA ALA A 332 -30.55 -14.58 -15.23
C ALA A 332 -31.27 -14.15 -13.96
N ASP A 333 -30.91 -14.70 -12.80
CA ASP A 333 -31.49 -14.35 -11.50
C ASP A 333 -31.25 -12.86 -11.16
N TYR A 334 -30.04 -12.35 -11.41
CA TYR A 334 -29.74 -10.94 -11.20
C TYR A 334 -30.50 -10.03 -12.18
N ALA A 335 -30.62 -10.43 -13.45
CA ALA A 335 -31.42 -9.72 -14.44
C ALA A 335 -32.92 -9.70 -14.05
N ILE A 336 -33.49 -10.83 -13.62
CA ILE A 336 -34.87 -10.93 -13.10
C ILE A 336 -35.06 -10.00 -11.91
N ALA A 337 -34.07 -9.89 -11.03
CA ALA A 337 -34.14 -9.02 -9.86
C ALA A 337 -33.92 -7.52 -10.18
N GLY A 338 -33.51 -7.16 -11.40
CA GLY A 338 -33.09 -5.79 -11.76
C GLY A 338 -31.78 -5.37 -11.09
N LYS A 339 -30.95 -6.32 -10.65
CA LYS A 339 -29.66 -6.07 -10.00
C LYS A 339 -28.55 -6.03 -11.04
N TRP A 340 -28.59 -5.03 -11.93
CA TRP A 340 -27.70 -4.96 -13.10
C TRP A 340 -26.22 -4.90 -12.76
N TYR A 341 -25.84 -4.28 -11.65
CA TYR A 341 -24.45 -4.29 -11.20
C TYR A 341 -23.92 -5.71 -10.95
N ASP A 342 -24.73 -6.55 -10.27
CA ASP A 342 -24.37 -7.93 -9.99
C ASP A 342 -24.41 -8.76 -11.29
N ALA A 343 -25.40 -8.53 -12.16
CA ALA A 343 -25.49 -9.18 -13.46
C ALA A 343 -24.26 -8.87 -14.34
N PHE A 344 -23.84 -7.62 -14.46
CA PHE A 344 -22.63 -7.27 -15.23
C PHE A 344 -21.35 -7.77 -14.56
N THR A 345 -21.34 -7.88 -13.23
CA THR A 345 -20.23 -8.51 -12.52
C THR A 345 -20.11 -9.99 -12.92
N VAL A 346 -21.22 -10.72 -12.98
CA VAL A 346 -21.25 -12.08 -13.51
C VAL A 346 -20.77 -12.08 -14.97
N TYR A 347 -21.29 -11.18 -15.79
CA TYR A 347 -20.98 -11.11 -17.22
C TYR A 347 -19.49 -10.94 -17.52
N PHE A 348 -18.85 -9.96 -16.87
CA PHE A 348 -17.47 -9.58 -17.18
C PHE A 348 -16.42 -10.28 -16.34
N LYS A 349 -16.78 -10.84 -15.17
CA LYS A 349 -15.81 -11.43 -14.24
C LYS A 349 -15.91 -12.95 -14.11
N ARG A 350 -16.99 -13.59 -14.56
CA ARG A 350 -17.08 -15.06 -14.57
C ARG A 350 -16.49 -15.60 -15.87
N MET A 351 -15.84 -16.75 -15.75
CA MET A 351 -15.37 -17.54 -16.89
C MET A 351 -15.96 -18.96 -16.76
N PRO A 352 -16.77 -19.40 -17.74
CA PRO A 352 -17.11 -18.71 -18.98
C PRO A 352 -18.02 -17.49 -18.72
N SER A 353 -18.09 -16.56 -19.69
CA SER A 353 -19.10 -15.50 -19.68
C SER A 353 -20.50 -16.10 -19.87
N PRO A 354 -21.59 -15.40 -19.49
CA PRO A 354 -22.94 -15.85 -19.77
C PRO A 354 -23.13 -16.21 -21.23
N SER A 355 -23.90 -17.27 -21.48
CA SER A 355 -24.20 -17.72 -22.83
C SER A 355 -25.07 -16.68 -23.55
N GLN A 356 -25.12 -16.80 -24.87
CA GLN A 356 -26.01 -15.97 -25.69
C GLN A 356 -27.47 -16.08 -25.21
N GLN A 357 -27.92 -17.26 -24.79
CA GLN A 357 -29.30 -17.46 -24.33
C GLN A 357 -29.57 -16.67 -23.05
N ALA A 358 -28.62 -16.67 -22.12
CA ALA A 358 -28.72 -15.88 -20.88
C ALA A 358 -28.66 -14.37 -21.16
N HIS A 359 -27.82 -13.95 -22.11
CA HIS A 359 -27.74 -12.56 -22.61
C HIS A 359 -29.06 -12.09 -23.24
N ASP A 360 -29.60 -12.88 -24.17
CA ASP A 360 -30.89 -12.66 -24.82
C ASP A 360 -32.03 -12.58 -23.78
N PHE A 361 -31.97 -13.40 -22.72
CA PHE A 361 -32.91 -13.36 -21.60
C PHE A 361 -32.76 -12.09 -20.75
N ALA A 362 -31.54 -11.61 -20.49
CA ALA A 362 -31.31 -10.37 -19.75
C ALA A 362 -31.78 -9.13 -20.53
N ILE A 363 -31.55 -9.10 -21.84
CA ILE A 363 -32.15 -8.08 -22.73
C ILE A 363 -33.66 -8.09 -22.58
N LYS A 364 -34.25 -9.30 -22.53
CA LYS A 364 -35.69 -9.45 -22.31
C LYS A 364 -36.17 -8.82 -21.01
N GLN A 365 -35.49 -9.12 -19.90
CA GLN A 365 -35.84 -8.57 -18.59
C GLN A 365 -35.66 -7.04 -18.51
N ALA A 366 -34.57 -6.51 -19.07
CA ALA A 366 -34.31 -5.06 -19.12
C ALA A 366 -35.41 -4.32 -19.90
N PHE A 367 -35.83 -4.85 -21.05
CA PHE A 367 -36.89 -4.21 -21.83
C PHE A 367 -38.27 -4.33 -21.13
N GLU A 368 -38.60 -5.46 -20.50
CA GLU A 368 -39.87 -5.64 -19.77
C GLU A 368 -40.02 -4.62 -18.64
N ARG A 369 -38.88 -4.21 -18.05
CA ARG A 369 -38.77 -3.18 -17.01
C ARG A 369 -38.67 -1.75 -17.56
N LYS A 370 -38.58 -1.58 -18.87
CA LYS A 370 -38.34 -0.30 -19.57
C LYS A 370 -37.04 0.40 -19.16
N GLU A 371 -36.02 -0.38 -18.81
CA GLU A 371 -34.68 0.11 -18.44
C GLU A 371 -33.84 0.24 -19.73
N TRP A 372 -34.18 1.24 -20.55
CA TRP A 372 -33.66 1.39 -21.91
C TRP A 372 -32.16 1.63 -22.01
N ASP A 373 -31.56 2.25 -20.98
CA ASP A 373 -30.11 2.41 -20.83
C ASP A 373 -29.40 1.07 -20.68
N ILE A 374 -30.01 0.13 -19.95
CA ILE A 374 -29.50 -1.24 -19.79
C ILE A 374 -29.69 -2.04 -21.08
N VAL A 375 -30.84 -1.90 -21.75
CA VAL A 375 -31.08 -2.54 -23.06
C VAL A 375 -30.02 -2.10 -24.06
N GLU A 376 -29.78 -0.80 -24.17
CA GLU A 376 -28.76 -0.24 -25.08
C GLU A 376 -27.38 -0.82 -24.77
N PHE A 377 -27.00 -0.88 -23.49
CA PHE A 377 -25.71 -1.41 -23.08
C PHE A 377 -25.57 -2.92 -23.38
N LEU A 378 -26.61 -3.72 -23.11
CA LEU A 378 -26.60 -5.15 -23.43
C LEU A 378 -26.49 -5.39 -24.94
N LEU A 379 -27.19 -4.59 -25.75
CA LEU A 379 -27.09 -4.65 -27.22
C LEU A 379 -25.71 -4.27 -27.74
N GLN A 380 -24.99 -3.37 -27.07
CA GLN A 380 -23.60 -3.03 -27.39
C GLN A 380 -22.61 -4.15 -27.03
N ILE A 381 -22.90 -4.93 -25.99
CA ILE A 381 -22.04 -6.05 -25.60
C ILE A 381 -22.16 -7.19 -26.60
N ASN A 382 -23.40 -7.57 -26.95
CA ASN A 382 -23.65 -8.67 -27.87
C ASN A 382 -25.03 -8.53 -28.54
N GLU A 383 -25.09 -8.82 -29.84
CA GLU A 383 -26.32 -8.71 -30.63
C GLU A 383 -27.30 -9.84 -30.27
N PRO A 384 -28.63 -9.59 -30.25
CA PRO A 384 -29.60 -10.65 -30.05
C PRO A 384 -29.57 -11.67 -31.19
N THR A 385 -29.61 -12.96 -30.85
CA THR A 385 -29.61 -14.01 -31.88
C THR A 385 -31.00 -14.45 -32.30
N ALA A 386 -32.00 -14.33 -31.40
CA ALA A 386 -33.37 -14.70 -31.70
C ALA A 386 -34.13 -13.54 -32.37
N VAL A 387 -34.61 -13.76 -33.60
CA VAL A 387 -35.49 -12.81 -34.33
C VAL A 387 -36.70 -12.40 -33.49
N SER A 388 -37.25 -13.30 -32.68
CA SER A 388 -38.38 -13.00 -31.79
C SER A 388 -38.09 -11.93 -30.74
N ILE A 389 -36.84 -11.83 -30.28
CA ILE A 389 -36.41 -10.80 -29.32
C ILE A 389 -36.27 -9.47 -30.05
N VAL A 390 -35.66 -9.48 -31.24
CA VAL A 390 -35.55 -8.28 -32.09
C VAL A 390 -36.93 -7.73 -32.47
N ASP A 391 -37.87 -8.61 -32.81
CA ASP A 391 -39.26 -8.27 -33.12
C ASP A 391 -39.97 -7.59 -31.94
N GLU A 392 -39.82 -8.14 -30.73
CA GLU A 392 -40.43 -7.59 -29.53
C GLU A 392 -39.78 -6.26 -29.12
N LEU A 393 -38.45 -6.19 -29.15
CA LEU A 393 -37.69 -4.97 -28.89
C LEU A 393 -38.09 -3.86 -29.85
N LEU A 394 -38.22 -4.15 -31.15
CA LEU A 394 -38.61 -3.15 -32.14
C LEU A 394 -40.01 -2.59 -31.85
N ARG A 395 -40.99 -3.47 -31.60
CA ARG A 395 -42.37 -3.04 -31.32
C ARG A 395 -42.43 -2.19 -30.05
N GLN A 396 -41.72 -2.59 -29.01
CA GLN A 396 -41.74 -1.90 -27.73
C GLN A 396 -40.94 -0.60 -27.75
N ALA A 397 -39.77 -0.56 -28.40
CA ALA A 397 -38.97 0.65 -28.58
C ALA A 397 -39.73 1.72 -29.36
N VAL A 398 -40.43 1.32 -30.45
CA VAL A 398 -41.31 2.23 -31.19
C VAL A 398 -42.49 2.69 -30.35
N LYS A 399 -43.07 1.83 -29.50
CA LYS A 399 -44.17 2.21 -28.60
C LYS A 399 -43.72 3.21 -27.52
N ASP A 400 -42.50 3.08 -27.01
CA ASP A 400 -41.94 3.91 -25.93
C ASP A 400 -41.02 5.05 -26.43
N ASP A 401 -40.93 5.27 -27.76
CA ASP A 401 -40.23 6.39 -28.41
C ASP A 401 -38.70 6.36 -28.27
N GLN A 402 -38.12 5.17 -28.34
CA GLN A 402 -36.69 4.96 -28.13
C GLN A 402 -35.94 4.91 -29.47
N LEU A 403 -35.69 6.07 -30.06
CA LEU A 403 -35.08 6.19 -31.39
C LEU A 403 -33.72 5.46 -31.50
N THR A 404 -32.85 5.59 -30.50
CA THR A 404 -31.50 5.00 -30.48
C THR A 404 -31.52 3.47 -30.53
N ILE A 405 -32.48 2.84 -29.83
CA ILE A 405 -32.66 1.38 -29.87
C ILE A 405 -33.17 0.94 -31.24
N VAL A 406 -34.09 1.70 -31.84
CA VAL A 406 -34.60 1.40 -33.19
C VAL A 406 -33.45 1.50 -34.22
N GLU A 407 -32.60 2.52 -34.12
CA GLU A 407 -31.38 2.65 -34.95
C GLU A 407 -30.45 1.44 -34.80
N GLN A 408 -30.15 1.04 -33.56
CA GLN A 408 -29.28 -0.11 -33.29
C GLN A 408 -29.87 -1.42 -33.84
N ILE A 409 -31.19 -1.63 -33.74
CA ILE A 409 -31.85 -2.83 -34.27
C ILE A 409 -31.57 -3.02 -35.76
N PHE A 410 -31.56 -1.95 -36.56
CA PHE A 410 -31.27 -2.04 -37.99
C PHE A 410 -29.78 -2.13 -38.32
N SER A 411 -28.90 -2.01 -37.32
CA SER A 411 -27.46 -2.28 -37.47
C SER A 411 -27.08 -3.74 -37.21
N PHE A 412 -27.99 -4.55 -36.62
CA PHE A 412 -27.72 -5.95 -36.28
C PHE A 412 -27.72 -6.86 -37.50
N LYS A 413 -26.99 -7.98 -37.38
CA LYS A 413 -27.04 -9.08 -38.37
C LYS A 413 -28.41 -9.76 -38.39
N THR A 414 -29.04 -9.85 -37.23
CA THR A 414 -30.39 -10.40 -37.07
C THR A 414 -31.42 -9.31 -37.29
N LEU A 415 -32.02 -9.27 -38.48
CA LEU A 415 -33.06 -8.30 -38.81
C LEU A 415 -34.43 -8.70 -38.22
N PRO A 416 -35.29 -7.71 -37.88
CA PRO A 416 -36.67 -7.97 -37.48
C PRO A 416 -37.45 -8.64 -38.62
N SER A 417 -38.44 -9.45 -38.25
CA SER A 417 -39.39 -10.02 -39.20
C SER A 417 -40.19 -8.93 -39.90
N LEU A 418 -40.55 -9.17 -41.16
CA LEU A 418 -41.36 -8.24 -41.96
C LEU A 418 -42.66 -7.86 -41.22
N LYS A 419 -43.27 -8.82 -40.52
CA LYS A 419 -44.49 -8.58 -39.74
C LYS A 419 -44.24 -7.60 -38.60
N ALA A 420 -43.21 -7.82 -37.77
CA ALA A 420 -42.90 -6.92 -36.66
C ALA A 420 -42.50 -5.52 -37.16
N PHE A 421 -41.79 -5.45 -38.28
CA PHE A 421 -41.45 -4.20 -38.95
C PHE A 421 -42.68 -3.41 -39.40
N GLU A 422 -43.64 -4.07 -40.06
CA GLU A 422 -44.88 -3.42 -40.50
C GLU A 422 -45.77 -2.98 -39.33
N GLU A 423 -45.85 -3.80 -38.28
CA GLU A 423 -46.52 -3.46 -37.02
C GLU A 423 -45.89 -2.23 -36.36
N ALA A 424 -44.55 -2.18 -36.29
CA ALA A 424 -43.80 -1.06 -35.75
C ALA A 424 -44.03 0.22 -36.58
N LEU A 425 -43.99 0.14 -37.91
CA LEU A 425 -44.24 1.29 -38.79
C LEU A 425 -45.68 1.82 -38.66
N ALA A 426 -46.66 0.93 -38.53
CA ALA A 426 -48.05 1.32 -38.30
C ALA A 426 -48.21 2.01 -36.93
N SER A 427 -47.58 1.45 -35.89
CA SER A 427 -47.55 2.01 -34.54
C SER A 427 -46.92 3.40 -34.49
N ALA A 428 -45.75 3.59 -35.13
CA ALA A 428 -45.07 4.89 -35.21
C ALA A 428 -45.92 5.96 -35.89
N LYS A 429 -46.59 5.61 -37.00
CA LYS A 429 -47.51 6.52 -37.72
C LYS A 429 -48.71 6.90 -36.86
N HIS A 430 -49.34 5.91 -36.22
CA HIS A 430 -50.49 6.14 -35.36
C HIS A 430 -50.13 7.04 -34.17
N ALA A 431 -48.96 6.83 -33.56
CA ALA A 431 -48.43 7.64 -32.46
C ALA A 431 -47.82 8.98 -32.89
N LYS A 432 -47.77 9.28 -34.21
CA LYS A 432 -47.16 10.50 -34.79
C LYS A 432 -45.67 10.68 -34.45
N LYS A 433 -44.92 9.58 -34.33
CA LYS A 433 -43.47 9.59 -34.06
C LYS A 433 -42.69 9.78 -35.36
N THR A 434 -42.49 11.04 -35.77
CA THR A 434 -42.01 11.39 -37.10
C THR A 434 -40.60 10.89 -37.41
N GLU A 435 -39.68 10.96 -36.45
CA GLU A 435 -38.28 10.53 -36.63
C GLU A 435 -38.19 9.01 -36.82
N ILE A 436 -38.79 8.24 -35.90
CA ILE A 436 -38.90 6.78 -36.01
C ILE A 436 -39.62 6.37 -37.30
N THR A 437 -40.70 7.08 -37.68
CA THR A 437 -41.42 6.79 -38.93
C THR A 437 -40.53 7.00 -40.16
N ASN A 438 -39.71 8.05 -40.17
CA ASN A 438 -38.79 8.33 -41.28
C ASN A 438 -37.68 7.28 -41.35
N LEU A 439 -37.12 6.91 -40.20
CA LEU A 439 -36.11 5.85 -40.09
C LEU A 439 -36.63 4.50 -40.58
N LEU A 440 -37.83 4.08 -40.15
CA LEU A 440 -38.46 2.86 -40.62
C LEU A 440 -38.78 2.92 -42.13
N LYS A 441 -39.16 4.08 -42.68
CA LYS A 441 -39.35 4.21 -44.14
C LYS A 441 -38.04 4.07 -44.91
N ALA A 442 -36.95 4.66 -44.42
CA ALA A 442 -35.63 4.54 -45.02
C ALA A 442 -35.17 3.07 -45.02
N ALA A 443 -35.34 2.37 -43.90
CA ALA A 443 -35.06 0.92 -43.81
C ALA A 443 -35.90 0.10 -44.80
N LYS A 444 -37.20 0.44 -44.99
CA LYS A 444 -38.08 -0.24 -45.97
C LYS A 444 -37.64 -0.02 -47.42
N ALA A 445 -37.12 1.16 -47.73
CA ALA A 445 -36.69 1.52 -49.08
C ALA A 445 -35.39 0.80 -49.50
N GLY A 446 -34.69 0.13 -48.57
CA GLY A 446 -33.34 -0.37 -48.81
C GLY A 446 -32.30 0.75 -48.88
N ASP A 447 -32.69 1.99 -48.61
CA ASP A 447 -31.83 3.17 -48.54
C ASP A 447 -31.08 3.27 -47.20
N PHE A 448 -31.21 2.26 -46.34
CA PHE A 448 -30.32 2.14 -45.20
C PHE A 448 -28.95 1.74 -45.74
N PRO A 449 -27.90 2.57 -45.56
CA PRO A 449 -26.58 2.18 -45.96
C PRO A 449 -26.17 1.02 -45.05
N LEU A 450 -26.34 -0.21 -45.55
CA LEU A 450 -25.59 -1.37 -45.11
C LEU A 450 -24.15 -1.10 -45.54
N GLU A 451 -23.47 -0.16 -44.86
CA GLU A 451 -22.03 -0.04 -44.98
C GLU A 451 -21.47 -1.42 -44.63
N THR A 452 -20.86 -2.04 -45.65
CA THR A 452 -20.11 -3.28 -45.55
C THR A 452 -19.33 -3.28 -44.24
N HIS A 453 -19.56 -4.30 -43.40
CA HIS A 453 -18.87 -4.52 -42.13
C HIS A 453 -17.38 -4.13 -42.21
N VAL A 454 -17.08 -2.90 -41.81
CA VAL A 454 -15.79 -2.59 -41.21
C VAL A 454 -15.87 -3.26 -39.85
N GLU A 455 -15.00 -4.23 -39.58
CA GLU A 455 -14.85 -4.84 -38.26
C GLU A 455 -14.54 -3.71 -37.26
N ALA A 456 -15.60 -3.19 -36.65
CA ALA A 456 -15.52 -2.18 -35.63
C ALA A 456 -15.00 -2.86 -34.37
N LYS A 457 -13.76 -2.54 -33.98
CA LYS A 457 -13.44 -2.42 -32.55
C LYS A 457 -14.58 -1.61 -31.91
N PRO A 458 -14.98 -1.86 -30.65
CA PRO A 458 -15.62 -0.83 -29.85
C PRO A 458 -14.56 0.23 -29.55
N ILE A 459 -14.23 1.02 -30.57
CA ILE A 459 -13.78 2.38 -30.38
C ILE A 459 -15.11 3.07 -30.14
N PHE A 460 -15.38 3.44 -28.88
CA PHE A 460 -16.42 4.44 -28.61
C PHE A 460 -16.05 5.64 -29.47
N LYS A 461 -16.66 5.77 -30.66
CA LYS A 461 -16.67 7.03 -31.38
C LYS A 461 -17.58 7.91 -30.55
N VAL A 462 -16.95 8.63 -29.63
CA VAL A 462 -17.60 9.66 -28.84
C VAL A 462 -18.00 10.77 -29.81
N ASN A 463 -19.20 10.64 -30.38
CA ASN A 463 -19.72 11.59 -31.35
C ASN A 463 -20.54 12.69 -30.67
N SER A 464 -20.89 12.50 -29.40
CA SER A 464 -21.68 13.44 -28.61
C SER A 464 -21.21 13.47 -27.15
N GLN A 465 -21.55 14.55 -26.44
CA GLN A 465 -21.32 14.66 -24.99
C GLN A 465 -22.05 13.55 -24.21
N ASN A 466 -23.23 13.12 -24.67
CA ASN A 466 -23.98 12.05 -24.01
C ASN A 466 -23.27 10.69 -24.15
N ASP A 467 -22.70 10.40 -25.33
CA ASP A 467 -21.92 9.19 -25.55
C ASP A 467 -20.64 9.19 -24.70
N PHE A 468 -19.99 10.35 -24.60
CA PHE A 468 -18.83 10.57 -23.74
C PHE A 468 -19.17 10.26 -22.27
N ASP A 469 -20.19 10.95 -21.77
CA ASP A 469 -20.65 10.86 -20.39
C ASP A 469 -21.07 9.44 -20.04
N ARG A 470 -21.74 8.76 -20.96
CA ARG A 470 -22.15 7.36 -20.82
C ARG A 470 -20.93 6.43 -20.77
N ALA A 471 -20.02 6.53 -21.73
CA ALA A 471 -18.81 5.71 -21.79
C ALA A 471 -17.94 5.89 -20.53
N LEU A 472 -17.81 7.14 -20.08
CA LEU A 472 -17.06 7.47 -18.87
C LEU A 472 -17.73 6.88 -17.61
N LYS A 473 -19.05 7.05 -17.48
CA LYS A 473 -19.83 6.49 -16.37
C LYS A 473 -19.76 4.96 -16.35
N CYS A 474 -19.92 4.30 -17.50
CA CYS A 474 -19.78 2.85 -17.62
C CYS A 474 -18.36 2.38 -17.25
N SER A 475 -17.31 3.03 -17.77
CA SER A 475 -15.91 2.70 -17.44
C SER A 475 -15.63 2.83 -15.95
N ALA A 476 -16.17 3.89 -15.32
CA ALA A 476 -16.05 4.10 -13.89
C ALA A 476 -16.80 3.05 -13.06
N TYR A 477 -18.01 2.64 -13.48
CA TYR A 477 -18.76 1.55 -12.82
C TYR A 477 -18.04 0.20 -12.94
N LEU A 478 -17.46 -0.08 -14.11
CA LEU A 478 -16.64 -1.27 -14.36
C LEU A 478 -15.28 -1.22 -13.64
N ARG A 479 -14.93 -0.09 -13.01
CA ARG A 479 -13.65 0.16 -12.35
C ARG A 479 -12.46 0.08 -13.31
N ASP A 480 -12.67 0.33 -14.60
CA ASP A 480 -11.62 0.44 -15.61
C ASP A 480 -11.05 1.87 -15.61
N TRP A 481 -10.21 2.15 -14.61
CA TRP A 481 -9.65 3.49 -14.39
C TRP A 481 -8.70 3.93 -15.51
N SER A 482 -8.11 2.99 -16.26
CA SER A 482 -7.34 3.29 -17.47
C SER A 482 -8.22 3.91 -18.56
N SER A 483 -9.38 3.32 -18.82
CA SER A 483 -10.34 3.88 -19.78
C SER A 483 -10.93 5.20 -19.27
N VAL A 484 -11.20 5.32 -17.97
CA VAL A 484 -11.64 6.60 -17.37
C VAL A 484 -10.61 7.70 -17.60
N ALA A 485 -9.33 7.46 -17.31
CA ALA A 485 -8.26 8.44 -17.55
C ALA A 485 -8.17 8.85 -19.02
N SER A 486 -8.14 7.86 -19.92
CA SER A 486 -8.08 8.10 -21.37
C SER A 486 -9.28 8.89 -21.90
N LEU A 487 -10.48 8.64 -21.37
CA LEU A 487 -11.67 9.39 -21.71
C LEU A 487 -11.60 10.83 -21.17
N LEU A 488 -11.21 11.02 -19.90
CA LEU A 488 -11.06 12.37 -19.34
C LEU A 488 -10.06 13.21 -20.13
N GLU A 489 -8.97 12.63 -20.64
CA GLU A 489 -8.02 13.33 -21.51
C GLU A 489 -8.64 13.83 -22.83
N GLN A 490 -9.70 13.18 -23.33
CA GLN A 490 -10.34 13.53 -24.60
C GLN A 490 -11.37 14.65 -24.46
N GLN A 491 -12.18 14.63 -23.39
CA GLN A 491 -13.30 15.55 -23.25
C GLN A 491 -13.68 15.77 -21.77
N LYS A 492 -14.25 16.94 -21.48
CA LYS A 492 -14.76 17.28 -20.15
C LYS A 492 -16.15 16.64 -19.94
N PRO A 493 -16.38 15.90 -18.85
CA PRO A 493 -17.70 15.32 -18.57
C PRO A 493 -18.73 16.36 -18.14
N SER A 494 -20.01 16.04 -18.29
CA SER A 494 -21.05 16.81 -17.60
C SER A 494 -20.90 16.72 -16.09
N GLN A 495 -21.44 17.71 -15.39
CA GLN A 495 -21.30 17.82 -13.94
C GLN A 495 -21.88 16.62 -13.18
N GLU A 496 -23.00 16.08 -13.66
CA GLU A 496 -23.63 14.90 -13.06
C GLU A 496 -22.72 13.67 -13.15
N VAL A 497 -22.16 13.41 -14.33
CA VAL A 497 -21.24 12.29 -14.55
C VAL A 497 -19.94 12.50 -13.80
N ALA A 498 -19.38 13.72 -13.82
CA ALA A 498 -18.17 14.05 -13.07
C ALA A 498 -18.34 13.76 -11.57
N ASN A 499 -19.49 14.12 -10.97
CA ASN A 499 -19.83 13.80 -9.58
C ASN A 499 -19.94 12.27 -9.35
N ALA A 500 -20.61 11.53 -10.25
CA ALA A 500 -20.74 10.08 -10.14
C ALA A 500 -19.38 9.37 -10.20
N VAL A 501 -18.53 9.75 -11.15
CA VAL A 501 -17.17 9.20 -11.30
C VAL A 501 -16.31 9.59 -10.09
N LEU A 502 -16.43 10.82 -9.58
CA LEU A 502 -15.71 11.29 -8.39
C LEU A 502 -16.05 10.45 -7.15
N ILE A 503 -17.33 10.15 -6.91
CA ILE A 503 -17.77 9.28 -5.81
C ILE A 503 -17.11 7.90 -5.92
N LEU A 504 -17.20 7.28 -7.11
CA LEU A 504 -16.62 5.97 -7.36
C LEU A 504 -15.09 5.98 -7.20
N ALA A 505 -14.43 7.04 -7.66
CA ALA A 505 -12.97 7.19 -7.55
C ALA A 505 -12.53 7.39 -6.09
N LEU A 506 -13.32 8.10 -5.28
CA LEU A 506 -13.08 8.27 -3.85
C LEU A 506 -13.16 6.94 -3.09
N GLU A 507 -14.18 6.11 -3.38
CA GLU A 507 -14.34 4.78 -2.78
C GLU A 507 -13.12 3.87 -3.01
N GLU A 508 -12.56 3.89 -4.23
CA GLU A 508 -11.41 3.08 -4.63
C GLU A 508 -10.06 3.82 -4.47
N LYS A 509 -10.07 5.03 -3.91
CA LYS A 509 -8.88 5.86 -3.68
C LYS A 509 -8.05 6.10 -4.96
N LYS A 510 -8.72 6.38 -6.07
CA LYS A 510 -8.11 6.64 -7.40
C LYS A 510 -7.82 8.14 -7.56
N PHE A 511 -6.77 8.57 -6.86
CA PHE A 511 -6.43 9.98 -6.69
C PHE A 511 -6.05 10.70 -7.99
N ASP A 512 -5.44 10.00 -8.93
CA ASP A 512 -5.15 10.48 -10.28
C ASP A 512 -6.41 10.92 -11.03
N ILE A 513 -7.46 10.09 -10.98
CA ILE A 513 -8.76 10.42 -11.58
C ILE A 513 -9.43 11.57 -10.84
N ILE A 514 -9.38 11.57 -9.50
CA ILE A 514 -9.93 12.64 -8.67
C ILE A 514 -9.25 13.98 -9.01
N GLU A 515 -7.93 13.98 -9.15
CA GLU A 515 -7.14 15.15 -9.52
C GLU A 515 -7.50 15.66 -10.91
N GLN A 516 -7.65 14.78 -11.91
CA GLN A 516 -8.10 15.16 -13.25
C GLN A 516 -9.49 15.80 -13.24
N LEU A 517 -10.46 15.18 -12.54
CA LEU A 517 -11.83 15.71 -12.44
C LEU A 517 -11.86 17.09 -11.78
N ILE A 518 -11.12 17.28 -10.68
CA ILE A 518 -11.02 18.57 -9.98
C ILE A 518 -10.32 19.63 -10.83
N LEU A 519 -9.35 19.23 -11.64
CA LEU A 519 -8.70 20.15 -12.57
C LEU A 519 -9.64 20.60 -13.68
N MET A 520 -10.50 19.72 -14.19
CA MET A 520 -11.48 20.02 -15.24
C MET A 520 -12.67 20.85 -14.75
N ASP A 521 -12.95 20.86 -13.45
CA ASP A 521 -14.06 21.64 -12.90
C ASP A 521 -13.68 23.13 -12.71
N ASP A 522 -13.95 23.92 -13.75
CA ASP A 522 -13.80 25.38 -13.74
C ASP A 522 -14.84 26.09 -12.86
N SER A 523 -15.94 25.40 -12.53
CA SER A 523 -17.06 25.97 -11.79
C SER A 523 -16.96 25.77 -10.29
N ASN A 524 -16.00 24.97 -9.83
CA ASN A 524 -15.89 24.49 -8.44
C ASN A 524 -17.21 23.90 -7.92
N SER A 525 -17.96 23.22 -8.78
CA SER A 525 -19.26 22.63 -8.45
C SER A 525 -19.22 21.12 -8.16
N LEU A 526 -18.05 20.47 -8.31
CA LEU A 526 -17.85 19.09 -7.89
C LEU A 526 -18.10 18.97 -6.38
N ALA A 527 -19.05 18.16 -5.97
CA ALA A 527 -19.36 17.95 -4.56
C ALA A 527 -18.58 16.73 -4.04
N ILE A 528 -17.66 16.95 -3.10
CA ILE A 528 -17.02 15.85 -2.38
C ILE A 528 -18.03 15.39 -1.32
N PRO A 529 -18.48 14.12 -1.34
CA PRO A 529 -19.68 13.68 -0.62
C PRO A 529 -19.64 13.91 0.90
N ASP A 530 -18.44 13.86 1.48
CA ASP A 530 -18.26 14.03 2.91
C ASP A 530 -16.96 14.77 3.26
N LYS A 531 -16.94 15.30 4.50
CA LYS A 531 -15.79 16.05 5.03
C LYS A 531 -14.57 15.18 5.32
N GLU A 532 -14.74 13.87 5.50
CA GLU A 532 -13.61 12.97 5.76
C GLU A 532 -12.78 12.76 4.49
N ASN A 533 -13.45 12.55 3.36
CA ASN A 533 -12.86 12.47 2.03
C ASN A 533 -12.18 13.79 1.64
N ALA A 534 -12.81 14.94 1.92
CA ALA A 534 -12.18 16.24 1.71
C ALA A 534 -10.91 16.42 2.58
N ASN A 535 -10.95 16.01 3.85
CA ASN A 535 -9.76 16.04 4.72
C ASN A 535 -8.67 15.06 4.25
N ALA A 536 -9.03 13.87 3.77
CA ALA A 536 -8.09 12.86 3.29
C ALA A 536 -7.34 13.33 2.03
N LEU A 537 -8.08 13.90 1.06
CA LEU A 537 -7.50 14.54 -0.12
C LEU A 537 -6.58 15.70 0.28
N PHE A 538 -7.05 16.56 1.19
CA PHE A 538 -6.27 17.68 1.70
C PHE A 538 -4.93 17.23 2.30
N TYR A 539 -4.90 16.22 3.17
CA TYR A 539 -3.64 15.73 3.74
C TYR A 539 -2.70 15.15 2.69
N ARG A 540 -3.23 14.40 1.72
CA ARG A 540 -2.43 13.82 0.63
C ARG A 540 -1.76 14.92 -0.19
N TRP A 541 -2.50 15.94 -0.59
CA TRP A 541 -1.94 17.06 -1.35
C TRP A 541 -0.95 17.89 -0.54
N VAL A 542 -1.17 18.02 0.78
CA VAL A 542 -0.22 18.67 1.68
C VAL A 542 1.10 17.89 1.73
N GLU A 543 1.03 16.56 1.83
CA GLU A 543 2.20 15.67 1.85
C GLU A 543 2.98 15.71 0.53
N ASN A 544 2.28 15.75 -0.60
CA ASN A 544 2.86 15.79 -1.94
C ASN A 544 3.35 17.20 -2.35
N GLY A 545 2.92 18.26 -1.67
CA GLY A 545 3.28 19.64 -2.00
C GLY A 545 2.44 20.25 -3.13
N GLU A 546 1.24 19.72 -3.35
CA GLU A 546 0.34 20.01 -4.47
C GLU A 546 -0.56 21.23 -4.18
N LEU A 547 0.04 22.43 -4.23
CA LEU A 547 -0.59 23.68 -3.78
C LEU A 547 -1.85 24.04 -4.58
N ASP A 548 -1.86 23.82 -5.89
CA ASP A 548 -2.97 24.25 -6.74
C ASP A 548 -4.25 23.45 -6.46
N TYR A 549 -4.12 22.16 -6.19
CA TYR A 549 -5.26 21.31 -5.77
C TYR A 549 -5.80 21.72 -4.41
N ILE A 550 -4.93 22.07 -3.46
CA ILE A 550 -5.34 22.62 -2.16
C ILE A 550 -6.09 23.93 -2.34
N LYS A 551 -5.60 24.82 -3.20
CA LYS A 551 -6.29 26.06 -3.50
C LYS A 551 -7.67 25.80 -4.08
N LYS A 552 -7.81 24.92 -5.09
CA LYS A 552 -9.11 24.51 -5.66
C LYS A 552 -10.05 23.96 -4.60
N LEU A 553 -9.54 23.10 -3.72
CA LEU A 553 -10.34 22.52 -2.63
C LEU A 553 -10.90 23.60 -1.69
N PHE A 554 -10.13 24.63 -1.38
CA PHE A 554 -10.60 25.75 -0.55
C PHE A 554 -11.38 26.82 -1.30
N LEU A 555 -11.43 26.80 -2.64
CA LEU A 555 -12.34 27.62 -3.44
C LEU A 555 -13.74 27.01 -3.47
N ASN A 556 -13.83 25.69 -3.39
CA ASN A 556 -15.09 24.98 -3.31
C ASN A 556 -15.70 25.08 -1.90
N THR A 557 -16.75 25.88 -1.76
CA THR A 557 -17.34 26.23 -0.46
C THR A 557 -17.97 25.03 0.28
N THR A 558 -18.44 24.00 -0.42
CA THR A 558 -19.04 22.82 0.19
C THR A 558 -18.01 21.81 0.68
N ASN A 559 -16.80 21.84 0.12
CA ASN A 559 -15.78 20.81 0.32
C ASN A 559 -14.58 21.28 1.16
N GLN A 560 -14.72 22.37 1.91
CA GLN A 560 -13.58 22.90 2.67
C GLN A 560 -13.11 21.91 3.75
N PRO A 561 -11.80 21.65 3.84
CA PRO A 561 -11.21 20.92 4.94
C PRO A 561 -11.61 21.52 6.29
N THR A 562 -11.74 20.66 7.29
CA THR A 562 -12.07 21.11 8.65
C THR A 562 -10.95 21.98 9.24
N GLN A 563 -11.30 22.90 10.14
CA GLN A 563 -10.31 23.71 10.85
C GLN A 563 -9.28 22.85 11.61
N LYS A 564 -9.72 21.67 12.10
CA LYS A 564 -8.83 20.69 12.72
C LYS A 564 -7.79 20.17 11.72
N ALA A 565 -8.21 19.82 10.50
CA ALA A 565 -7.31 19.35 9.47
C ALA A 565 -6.32 20.42 9.03
N LEU A 566 -6.79 21.66 8.86
CA LEU A 566 -5.93 22.80 8.54
C LEU A 566 -4.87 23.07 9.62
N ASN A 567 -5.24 22.96 10.92
CA ASN A 567 -4.28 23.09 12.01
C ASN A 567 -3.21 21.99 12.00
N LEU A 568 -3.61 20.72 11.78
CA LEU A 568 -2.68 19.59 11.69
C LEU A 568 -1.73 19.73 10.49
N ALA A 569 -2.21 20.18 9.33
CA ALA A 569 -1.35 20.44 8.18
C ALA A 569 -0.34 21.57 8.42
N LEU A 570 -0.71 22.60 9.19
CA LEU A 570 0.22 23.66 9.58
C LEU A 570 1.31 23.21 10.56
N GLU A 571 1.12 22.09 11.26
CA GLU A 571 2.15 21.47 12.09
C GLU A 571 3.14 20.65 11.26
N SER A 572 2.72 20.08 10.12
CA SER A 572 3.56 19.27 9.25
C SER A 572 4.30 20.06 8.16
N VAL A 573 3.84 21.27 7.82
CA VAL A 573 4.43 22.11 6.76
C VAL A 573 5.21 23.29 7.34
N PRO A 574 6.46 23.55 6.89
CA PRO A 574 7.20 24.74 7.31
C PRO A 574 6.43 26.02 6.96
N LYS A 575 6.13 26.86 7.95
CA LYS A 575 5.39 28.13 7.77
C LYS A 575 6.04 29.09 6.76
N THR A 576 7.33 28.92 6.48
CA THR A 576 8.10 29.72 5.52
C THR A 576 7.97 29.24 4.07
N SER A 577 7.48 28.02 3.84
CA SER A 577 7.22 27.48 2.50
C SER A 577 6.01 28.15 1.83
N GLU A 578 5.91 28.06 0.50
CA GLU A 578 4.74 28.57 -0.25
C GLU A 578 3.42 28.00 0.28
N MET A 579 3.40 26.68 0.49
CA MET A 579 2.28 25.95 1.09
C MET A 579 1.96 26.45 2.50
N GLY A 580 2.97 26.51 3.38
CA GLY A 580 2.79 26.96 4.76
C GLY A 580 2.26 28.39 4.83
N LYS A 581 2.76 29.28 3.97
CA LYS A 581 2.27 30.66 3.86
C LYS A 581 0.81 30.70 3.41
N TYR A 582 0.43 29.94 2.37
CA TYR A 582 -0.97 29.84 1.94
C TYR A 582 -1.88 29.32 3.05
N LEU A 583 -1.50 28.23 3.73
CA LEU A 583 -2.30 27.64 4.81
C LEU A 583 -2.45 28.58 6.01
N VAL A 584 -1.46 29.44 6.29
CA VAL A 584 -1.58 30.49 7.32
C VAL A 584 -2.64 31.52 6.92
N LEU A 585 -2.65 31.96 5.66
CA LEU A 585 -3.68 32.88 5.16
C LEU A 585 -5.05 32.23 5.19
N GLN A 586 -5.15 30.98 4.74
CA GLN A 586 -6.39 30.21 4.78
C GLN A 586 -6.92 30.05 6.21
N LYS A 587 -6.05 29.79 7.19
CA LYS A 587 -6.44 29.67 8.60
C LYS A 587 -7.02 30.97 9.13
N ARG A 588 -6.44 32.12 8.78
CA ARG A 588 -6.96 33.44 9.17
C ARG A 588 -8.28 33.73 8.49
N PHE A 589 -8.37 33.45 7.19
CA PHE A 589 -9.58 33.62 6.42
C PHE A 589 -10.74 32.79 7.01
N SER A 590 -10.55 31.48 7.17
CA SER A 590 -11.55 30.53 7.70
C SER A 590 -11.86 30.69 9.19
N SER A 591 -11.09 31.47 9.95
CA SER A 591 -11.42 31.76 11.36
C SER A 591 -12.62 32.71 11.50
N ASN A 592 -13.05 33.34 10.41
CA ASN A 592 -14.17 34.26 10.38
C ASN A 592 -15.38 33.60 9.73
N LYS A 593 -16.58 33.89 10.22
CA LYS A 593 -17.84 33.35 9.67
C LYS A 593 -18.23 34.02 8.35
N ASP A 594 -17.76 35.25 8.14
CA ASP A 594 -18.02 36.07 6.96
C ASP A 594 -16.75 36.15 6.07
N PRO A 595 -16.85 35.85 4.76
CA PRO A 595 -15.78 36.10 3.79
C PRO A 595 -15.14 37.49 3.89
N LEU A 596 -15.92 38.54 4.17
CA LEU A 596 -15.38 39.91 4.31
C LEU A 596 -14.43 40.03 5.50
N GLN A 597 -14.84 39.52 6.65
CA GLN A 597 -14.01 39.46 7.86
C GLN A 597 -12.76 38.60 7.62
N GLY A 598 -12.88 37.56 6.79
CA GLY A 598 -11.76 36.77 6.31
C GLY A 598 -10.75 37.61 5.50
N VAL A 599 -11.21 38.35 4.48
CA VAL A 599 -10.38 39.26 3.68
C VAL A 599 -9.71 40.30 4.57
N ARG A 600 -10.48 40.94 5.46
CA ARG A 600 -9.98 41.91 6.43
C ARG A 600 -8.86 41.31 7.29
N SER A 601 -9.07 40.13 7.86
CA SER A 601 -8.07 39.48 8.72
C SER A 601 -6.77 39.16 7.98
N VAL A 602 -6.86 38.82 6.69
CA VAL A 602 -5.70 38.61 5.82
C VAL A 602 -4.94 39.92 5.57
N ILE A 603 -5.65 41.03 5.34
CA ILE A 603 -5.02 42.35 5.12
C ILE A 603 -4.41 42.89 6.41
N GLU A 604 -5.12 42.83 7.54
CA GLU A 604 -4.58 43.22 8.84
C GLU A 604 -3.32 42.41 9.20
N HIS A 605 -3.27 41.14 8.81
CA HIS A 605 -2.08 40.33 8.97
C HIS A 605 -0.91 40.84 8.15
N TYR A 606 -1.13 41.15 6.87
CA TYR A 606 -0.11 41.75 6.00
C TYR A 606 0.44 43.05 6.60
N VAL A 607 -0.47 43.94 7.01
CA VAL A 607 -0.17 45.25 7.61
C VAL A 607 0.69 45.09 8.87
N ARG A 608 0.29 44.21 9.81
CA ARG A 608 1.04 43.98 11.05
C ARG A 608 2.41 43.34 10.79
N PHE A 609 2.47 42.39 9.87
CA PHE A 609 3.72 41.66 9.60
C PHE A 609 4.75 42.56 8.94
N ASN A 610 4.32 43.44 8.03
CA ASN A 610 5.21 44.32 7.28
C ASN A 610 5.30 45.75 7.84
N GLN A 611 4.74 46.02 9.02
CA GLN A 611 4.75 47.36 9.63
C GLN A 611 6.17 47.95 9.77
N HIS A 612 7.18 47.10 9.93
CA HIS A 612 8.59 47.49 10.03
C HIS A 612 9.24 47.88 8.69
N LEU A 613 8.70 47.40 7.56
CA LEU A 613 9.18 47.72 6.22
C LEU A 613 8.64 49.07 5.72
N TYR A 614 7.48 49.48 6.25
CA TYR A 614 6.77 50.68 5.82
C TYR A 614 6.88 51.80 6.86
N GLY A 615 8.12 52.17 7.20
CA GLY A 615 8.38 53.38 7.99
C GLY A 615 7.98 54.63 7.18
N VAL A 616 6.75 55.11 7.37
CA VAL A 616 6.21 56.36 6.80
C VAL A 616 5.96 56.34 5.29
N VAL A 617 5.36 55.26 4.76
CA VAL A 617 4.90 55.23 3.36
C VAL A 617 3.42 55.65 3.29
N PRO A 618 3.05 56.72 2.56
CA PRO A 618 1.66 57.17 2.39
C PRO A 618 0.69 56.07 1.94
N ASP A 619 1.18 55.08 1.21
CA ASP A 619 0.37 53.95 0.75
C ASP A 619 -0.03 52.97 1.87
N PHE A 620 0.72 52.90 2.96
CA PHE A 620 0.31 52.13 4.14
C PHE A 620 -0.89 52.78 4.82
N GLU A 621 -0.88 54.11 4.96
CA GLU A 621 -2.04 54.86 5.49
C GLU A 621 -3.25 54.74 4.56
N ARG A 622 -3.05 54.76 3.24
CA ARG A 622 -4.10 54.50 2.25
C ARG A 622 -4.65 53.08 2.34
N LEU A 623 -3.82 52.07 2.57
CA LEU A 623 -4.26 50.69 2.75
C LEU A 623 -5.08 50.54 4.05
N VAL A 624 -4.62 51.16 5.15
CA VAL A 624 -5.36 51.22 6.42
C VAL A 624 -6.68 51.99 6.26
N HIS A 625 -6.68 53.06 5.47
CA HIS A 625 -7.88 53.83 5.15
C HIS A 625 -8.87 53.02 4.30
N ALA A 626 -8.38 52.30 3.29
CA ALA A 626 -9.20 51.42 2.47
C ALA A 626 -9.85 50.31 3.31
N VAL A 627 -9.12 49.73 4.28
CA VAL A 627 -9.68 48.79 5.27
C VAL A 627 -10.78 49.43 6.11
N LYS A 628 -10.62 50.68 6.56
CA LYS A 628 -11.66 51.42 7.31
C LYS A 628 -12.88 51.76 6.45
N GLN A 629 -12.70 52.09 5.18
CA GLN A 629 -13.82 52.30 4.24
C GLN A 629 -14.59 51.00 4.03
N PHE A 630 -13.90 49.87 3.99
CA PHE A 630 -14.51 48.55 3.93
C PHE A 630 -15.43 48.26 5.14
N GLU A 631 -15.04 48.68 6.37
CA GLU A 631 -15.89 48.56 7.57
C GLU A 631 -17.20 49.37 7.49
N GLN A 632 -17.21 50.47 6.74
CA GLN A 632 -18.41 51.28 6.54
C GLN A 632 -19.37 50.62 5.55
N LEU A 633 -18.83 49.85 4.60
CA LEU A 633 -19.57 49.16 3.55
C LEU A 633 -20.10 47.78 4.00
N GLU A 634 -19.45 47.11 4.96
CA GLU A 634 -19.96 45.87 5.62
C GLU A 634 -21.34 46.08 6.28
N LYS A 635 -21.70 47.33 6.59
CA LYS A 635 -23.02 47.69 7.15
C LYS A 635 -24.15 47.75 6.12
N ALA A 636 -23.84 47.63 4.82
CA ALA A 636 -24.86 47.57 3.78
C ALA A 636 -25.41 46.14 3.66
N GLU A 637 -26.74 45.97 3.77
CA GLU A 637 -27.40 44.65 3.75
C GLU A 637 -27.41 43.98 2.36
N ASP A 638 -27.03 44.69 1.29
CA ASP A 638 -27.09 44.18 -0.08
C ASP A 638 -25.81 43.42 -0.47
N ARG A 639 -25.94 42.09 -0.52
CA ARG A 639 -24.89 41.14 -0.92
C ARG A 639 -24.39 41.35 -2.36
N GLN A 640 -25.21 41.89 -3.25
CA GLN A 640 -24.85 42.13 -4.65
C GLN A 640 -24.01 43.41 -4.78
N ALA A 641 -24.39 44.47 -4.05
CA ALA A 641 -23.56 45.65 -3.86
C ALA A 641 -22.21 45.30 -3.22
N LEU A 642 -22.20 44.38 -2.26
CA LEU A 642 -21.00 43.88 -1.57
C LEU A 642 -19.98 43.26 -2.54
N MET A 643 -20.42 42.42 -3.49
CA MET A 643 -19.52 41.80 -4.48
C MET A 643 -18.97 42.83 -5.47
N ALA A 644 -19.78 43.83 -5.86
CA ALA A 644 -19.31 44.94 -6.69
C ALA A 644 -18.25 45.78 -5.96
N ILE A 645 -18.48 46.06 -4.68
CA ILE A 645 -17.52 46.75 -3.79
C ILE A 645 -16.24 45.94 -3.60
N MET A 646 -16.31 44.60 -3.48
CA MET A 646 -15.12 43.76 -3.43
C MET A 646 -14.31 43.83 -4.73
N GLY A 647 -15.00 43.91 -5.88
CA GLY A 647 -14.37 44.17 -7.18
C GLY A 647 -13.63 45.51 -7.20
N GLU A 648 -14.30 46.59 -6.80
CA GLU A 648 -13.70 47.92 -6.70
C GLU A 648 -12.52 47.95 -5.71
N PHE A 649 -12.65 47.29 -4.57
CA PHE A 649 -11.59 47.19 -3.58
C PHE A 649 -10.37 46.44 -4.11
N VAL A 650 -10.58 45.35 -4.87
CA VAL A 650 -9.48 44.67 -5.59
C VAL A 650 -8.83 45.62 -6.60
N GLU A 651 -9.59 46.44 -7.31
CA GLU A 651 -9.02 47.46 -8.23
C GLU A 651 -8.26 48.56 -7.47
N VAL A 652 -8.73 48.99 -6.29
CA VAL A 652 -7.99 49.92 -5.41
C VAL A 652 -6.68 49.28 -4.94
N LEU A 653 -6.72 48.01 -4.50
CA LEU A 653 -5.51 47.26 -4.15
C LEU A 653 -4.56 47.13 -5.34
N LYS A 654 -5.12 47.03 -6.56
CA LYS A 654 -4.33 47.00 -7.79
C LYS A 654 -3.70 48.35 -8.14
N GLY A 655 -4.29 49.46 -7.68
CA GLY A 655 -3.82 50.83 -7.91
C GLY A 655 -2.58 51.24 -7.13
N PHE A 656 -2.15 50.47 -6.12
CA PHE A 656 -0.90 50.71 -5.37
C PHE A 656 0.33 50.35 -6.21
N LYS A 657 0.63 51.17 -7.24
CA LYS A 657 1.79 51.00 -8.12
C LYS A 657 3.11 50.97 -7.35
N ASP A 658 3.30 51.84 -6.37
CA ASP A 658 4.56 51.92 -5.64
C ASP A 658 4.86 50.63 -4.84
N LEU A 659 3.85 49.98 -4.24
CA LEU A 659 4.01 48.68 -3.59
C LEU A 659 4.35 47.54 -4.56
N ARG A 660 3.90 47.63 -5.83
CA ARG A 660 4.27 46.68 -6.87
C ARG A 660 5.64 46.95 -7.46
N ASP A 661 6.01 48.21 -7.62
CA ASP A 661 7.29 48.61 -8.22
C ASP A 661 8.48 48.23 -7.34
N TYR A 662 8.26 48.09 -6.01
CA TYR A 662 9.23 47.46 -5.09
C TYR A 662 9.36 45.93 -5.22
N LYS A 663 8.61 45.28 -6.11
CA LYS A 663 8.58 43.82 -6.30
C LYS A 663 8.39 43.04 -4.99
N ASP A 664 7.53 43.55 -4.11
CA ASP A 664 7.17 42.81 -2.90
C ASP A 664 6.32 41.58 -3.27
N LYS A 665 7.02 40.46 -3.50
CA LYS A 665 6.43 39.14 -3.77
C LYS A 665 5.51 38.66 -2.64
N GLU A 666 5.63 39.22 -1.45
CA GLU A 666 4.74 38.92 -0.34
C GLU A 666 3.41 39.65 -0.51
N PHE A 667 3.41 40.95 -0.86
CA PHE A 667 2.18 41.69 -1.16
C PHE A 667 1.37 41.04 -2.29
N GLU A 668 2.03 40.69 -3.40
CA GLU A 668 1.39 40.06 -4.56
C GLU A 668 0.71 38.73 -4.19
N ARG A 669 1.31 37.96 -3.28
CA ARG A 669 0.73 36.71 -2.78
C ARG A 669 -0.54 36.94 -1.97
N TYR A 670 -0.55 37.93 -1.08
CA TYR A 670 -1.75 38.26 -0.30
C TYR A 670 -2.85 38.76 -1.23
N LEU A 671 -2.50 39.56 -2.23
CA LEU A 671 -3.44 40.04 -3.25
C LEU A 671 -4.04 38.88 -4.06
N ASN A 672 -3.20 37.96 -4.53
CA ASN A 672 -3.64 36.78 -5.26
C ASN A 672 -4.55 35.91 -4.39
N PHE A 673 -4.19 35.68 -3.12
CA PHE A 673 -5.05 34.95 -2.18
C PHE A 673 -6.42 35.61 -2.01
N ILE A 674 -6.46 36.93 -1.80
CA ILE A 674 -7.71 37.68 -1.66
C ILE A 674 -8.54 37.58 -2.93
N GLN A 675 -7.92 37.82 -4.09
CA GLN A 675 -8.58 37.73 -5.39
C GLN A 675 -9.13 36.32 -5.66
N GLU A 676 -8.39 35.27 -5.30
CA GLU A 676 -8.86 33.88 -5.37
C GLU A 676 -10.14 33.70 -4.54
N LYS A 677 -10.15 34.18 -3.28
CA LYS A 677 -11.32 34.05 -2.39
C LYS A 677 -12.51 34.91 -2.79
N VAL A 678 -12.28 36.09 -3.34
CA VAL A 678 -13.33 37.00 -3.81
C VAL A 678 -13.98 36.45 -5.08
N THR A 679 -13.17 35.99 -6.03
CA THR A 679 -13.66 35.63 -7.37
C THR A 679 -14.10 34.17 -7.48
N GLY A 680 -13.67 33.32 -6.55
CA GLY A 680 -13.84 31.87 -6.66
C GLY A 680 -12.95 31.25 -7.74
N LYS A 681 -12.02 32.02 -8.35
CA LYS A 681 -11.17 31.56 -9.45
C LYS A 681 -9.71 31.56 -9.02
N LEU A 682 -8.96 30.56 -9.44
CA LEU A 682 -7.51 30.57 -9.26
C LEU A 682 -6.90 31.75 -10.01
N VAL A 683 -6.03 32.49 -9.34
CA VAL A 683 -5.20 33.49 -10.00
C VAL A 683 -4.00 32.75 -10.57
N THR A 684 -4.00 32.55 -11.89
CA THR A 684 -2.82 32.06 -12.59
C THR A 684 -1.73 33.13 -12.48
N PRO A 685 -0.47 32.77 -12.15
CA PRO A 685 0.63 33.72 -12.20
C PRO A 685 0.63 34.38 -13.58
N ARG A 686 0.62 35.72 -13.64
CA ARG A 686 0.78 36.43 -14.91
C ARG A 686 2.12 36.04 -15.50
N ASP A 687 2.08 35.20 -16.53
CA ASP A 687 3.25 34.91 -17.33
C ASP A 687 3.40 36.09 -18.30
N ASP A 688 4.15 37.12 -17.90
CA ASP A 688 4.43 38.31 -18.71
C ASP A 688 5.12 37.99 -20.06
N ARG A 689 5.38 36.70 -20.35
CA ARG A 689 5.91 36.18 -21.61
C ARG A 689 4.84 35.74 -22.62
N ILE A 690 3.61 35.46 -22.20
CA ILE A 690 2.60 34.81 -23.07
C ILE A 690 1.91 35.81 -24.01
N LEU A 691 1.84 37.10 -23.65
CA LEU A 691 1.28 38.15 -24.53
C LEU A 691 2.11 38.45 -25.79
N VAL A 692 3.33 37.92 -25.91
CA VAL A 692 4.17 38.09 -27.12
C VAL A 692 4.07 36.88 -28.07
N LEU A 693 3.65 35.71 -27.59
CA LEU A 693 3.65 34.47 -28.39
C LEU A 693 2.26 34.09 -28.95
N GLU A 694 1.18 34.66 -28.44
CA GLU A 694 -0.19 34.36 -28.90
C GLU A 694 -0.59 35.11 -30.20
N GLU A 695 0.20 36.08 -30.66
CA GLU A 695 0.02 36.71 -31.98
C GLU A 695 0.79 36.03 -33.12
N GLU A 696 1.82 35.22 -32.83
CA GLU A 696 2.67 34.59 -33.88
C GLU A 696 2.26 33.15 -34.27
N HIS A 697 1.41 32.47 -33.50
CA HIS A 697 1.03 31.07 -33.77
C HIS A 697 -0.32 30.86 -34.45
N LYS A 698 -0.96 31.92 -34.96
CA LYS A 698 -2.20 31.81 -35.78
C LYS A 698 -1.98 31.49 -37.26
N GLU A 699 -0.74 31.38 -37.74
CA GLU A 699 -0.45 31.02 -39.13
C GLU A 699 0.54 29.85 -39.21
N LYS A 700 0.00 28.63 -39.35
CA LYS A 700 0.49 27.53 -40.23
C LYS A 700 -0.05 26.18 -39.73
N GLY A 701 -1.17 25.77 -40.30
CA GLY A 701 -1.57 24.37 -40.33
C GLY A 701 -0.81 23.64 -41.43
N THR A 702 -0.39 22.41 -41.16
CA THR A 702 -0.09 21.43 -42.22
C THR A 702 -0.42 20.03 -41.71
N GLU A 703 -1.19 19.34 -42.54
CA GLU A 703 -1.47 17.91 -42.53
C GLU A 703 -0.17 17.10 -42.68
N VAL A 704 -0.06 15.99 -41.96
CA VAL A 704 0.67 14.81 -42.45
C VAL A 704 -0.15 13.59 -42.05
N ASP A 705 -0.69 12.95 -43.07
CA ASP A 705 -1.47 11.73 -43.02
C ASP A 705 -0.57 10.49 -43.11
N SER A 706 -1.10 9.38 -42.59
CA SER A 706 -0.93 8.00 -43.06
C SER A 706 0.44 7.52 -43.59
N GLU A 707 1.09 6.62 -42.86
CA GLU A 707 1.76 5.43 -43.45
C GLU A 707 2.12 4.39 -42.37
N LEU A 708 2.03 3.10 -42.74
CA LEU A 708 2.29 1.86 -41.98
C LEU A 708 1.09 1.18 -41.29
N ARG A 709 0.30 0.44 -42.08
CA ARG A 709 -0.45 -0.74 -41.61
C ARG A 709 -0.16 -1.93 -42.52
N GLU A 710 0.49 -2.96 -41.97
CA GLU A 710 0.56 -4.28 -42.59
C GLU A 710 -0.76 -5.05 -42.34
N PRO A 711 -1.36 -5.67 -43.37
CA PRO A 711 -2.58 -6.47 -43.23
C PRO A 711 -2.28 -7.96 -42.97
N GLY A 712 -3.04 -8.61 -42.07
CA GLY A 712 -3.11 -10.09 -42.03
C GLY A 712 -3.14 -10.80 -40.66
N ILE A 713 -3.51 -10.14 -39.55
CA ILE A 713 -3.45 -10.74 -38.21
C ILE A 713 -4.87 -10.98 -37.64
N PRO A 714 -5.20 -12.20 -37.14
CA PRO A 714 -6.53 -12.52 -36.59
C PRO A 714 -6.92 -11.71 -35.34
N PRO A 715 -8.22 -11.48 -35.06
CA PRO A 715 -8.71 -10.62 -33.97
C PRO A 715 -8.27 -11.00 -32.54
N SER A 716 -8.08 -12.29 -32.25
CA SER A 716 -7.56 -12.74 -30.96
C SER A 716 -6.13 -12.23 -30.74
N GLU A 717 -5.30 -12.22 -31.77
CA GLU A 717 -3.89 -11.82 -31.72
C GLU A 717 -3.72 -10.29 -31.63
N ILE A 718 -4.73 -9.50 -32.01
CA ILE A 718 -4.76 -8.02 -31.83
C ILE A 718 -5.20 -7.62 -30.41
N TYR A 719 -6.10 -8.40 -29.77
CA TYR A 719 -6.47 -8.21 -28.37
C TYR A 719 -5.32 -8.55 -27.42
N PHE A 720 -4.59 -9.65 -27.67
CA PHE A 720 -3.36 -9.99 -26.93
C PHE A 720 -2.17 -9.05 -27.19
N ARG A 721 -2.17 -8.29 -28.30
CA ARG A 721 -1.17 -7.24 -28.56
C ARG A 721 -1.43 -5.92 -27.80
N LYS A 722 -2.60 -5.75 -27.18
CA LYS A 722 -2.97 -4.57 -26.38
C LYS A 722 -2.88 -4.78 -24.87
N LEU A 723 -2.90 -6.03 -24.42
CA LEU A 723 -2.35 -6.34 -23.09
C LEU A 723 -0.86 -5.98 -23.14
N PRO A 724 -0.29 -5.40 -22.07
CA PRO A 724 1.14 -5.15 -22.07
C PRO A 724 1.81 -6.47 -22.40
N LYS A 725 2.68 -6.51 -23.42
CA LYS A 725 3.39 -7.73 -23.81
C LYS A 725 3.95 -8.39 -22.54
N ALA A 726 4.16 -9.70 -22.51
CA ALA A 726 4.78 -10.34 -21.34
C ALA A 726 6.06 -9.61 -20.86
N SER A 727 6.78 -8.96 -21.80
CA SER A 727 7.88 -8.03 -21.54
C SER A 727 7.49 -6.74 -20.79
N GLU A 728 6.37 -6.11 -21.13
CA GLU A 728 5.86 -4.89 -20.49
C GLU A 728 5.22 -5.17 -19.11
N MET A 729 4.51 -6.28 -18.95
CA MET A 729 4.06 -6.74 -17.62
C MET A 729 5.25 -7.10 -16.72
N ALA A 730 6.27 -7.76 -17.28
CA ALA A 730 7.53 -8.00 -16.57
C ALA A 730 8.24 -6.68 -16.21
N GLN A 731 8.16 -5.68 -17.09
CA GLN A 731 8.72 -4.35 -16.87
C GLN A 731 8.00 -3.61 -15.72
N LEU A 732 6.66 -3.68 -15.67
CA LEU A 732 5.87 -3.12 -14.57
C LEU A 732 6.18 -3.83 -13.25
N ALA A 733 6.23 -5.16 -13.24
CA ALA A 733 6.60 -5.93 -12.06
C ALA A 733 8.04 -5.64 -11.60
N TYR A 734 8.96 -5.40 -12.55
CA TYR A 734 10.33 -4.94 -12.27
C TYR A 734 10.32 -3.55 -11.63
N HIS A 735 9.57 -2.59 -12.18
CA HIS A 735 9.43 -1.24 -11.65
C HIS A 735 8.88 -1.22 -10.21
N ASP A 736 7.86 -2.04 -9.94
CA ASP A 736 7.25 -2.14 -8.62
C ASP A 736 8.22 -2.75 -7.61
N LYS A 737 8.90 -3.85 -7.98
CA LYS A 737 9.93 -4.47 -7.13
C LYS A 737 11.09 -3.52 -6.83
N LEU A 738 11.56 -2.77 -7.82
CA LEU A 738 12.65 -1.80 -7.67
C LEU A 738 12.24 -0.67 -6.71
N THR A 739 11.04 -0.11 -6.91
CA THR A 739 10.50 0.97 -6.07
C THR A 739 10.25 0.50 -4.64
N GLU A 740 9.69 -0.71 -4.48
CA GLU A 740 9.45 -1.32 -3.18
C GLU A 740 10.75 -1.61 -2.43
N ALA A 741 11.76 -2.17 -3.11
CA ALA A 741 13.07 -2.42 -2.53
C ALA A 741 13.72 -1.11 -2.04
N ALA A 742 13.65 -0.04 -2.84
CA ALA A 742 14.15 1.29 -2.47
C ALA A 742 13.38 1.88 -1.27
N ARG A 743 12.04 1.78 -1.27
CA ARG A 743 11.18 2.26 -0.17
C ARG A 743 11.49 1.54 1.14
N ASN A 744 11.74 0.23 1.07
CA ASN A 744 12.11 -0.62 2.21
C ASN A 744 13.60 -0.55 2.57
N LYS A 745 14.38 0.36 1.95
CA LYS A 745 15.83 0.54 2.18
C LYS A 745 16.65 -0.75 1.96
N LYS A 746 16.19 -1.65 1.08
CA LYS A 746 16.90 -2.88 0.70
C LYS A 746 17.88 -2.59 -0.43
N TRP A 747 18.91 -1.78 -0.17
CA TRP A 747 19.77 -1.22 -1.22
C TRP A 747 20.59 -2.26 -2.00
N SER A 748 20.98 -3.37 -1.38
CA SER A 748 21.60 -4.49 -2.10
C SER A 748 20.68 -5.12 -3.14
N GLN A 749 19.37 -5.16 -2.86
CA GLN A 749 18.37 -5.64 -3.83
C GLN A 749 18.17 -4.62 -4.95
N VAL A 750 18.16 -3.32 -4.64
CA VAL A 750 18.08 -2.25 -5.65
C VAL A 750 19.27 -2.34 -6.61
N GLU A 751 20.49 -2.48 -6.07
CA GLU A 751 21.71 -2.67 -6.86
C GLU A 751 21.63 -3.92 -7.75
N THR A 752 21.19 -5.05 -7.19
CA THR A 752 21.00 -6.29 -7.97
C THR A 752 20.00 -6.09 -9.11
N LEU A 753 18.93 -5.33 -8.88
CA LEU A 753 17.91 -5.06 -9.90
C LEU A 753 18.40 -4.07 -10.96
N LEU A 754 19.14 -3.02 -10.60
CA LEU A 754 19.72 -2.07 -11.56
C LEU A 754 20.80 -2.71 -12.44
N ASN A 755 21.51 -3.70 -11.93
CA ASN A 755 22.51 -4.48 -12.68
C ASN A 755 21.90 -5.62 -13.52
N SER A 756 20.58 -5.80 -13.47
CA SER A 756 19.91 -6.78 -14.33
C SER A 756 19.84 -6.27 -15.77
N SER A 757 19.51 -7.15 -16.72
CA SER A 757 19.29 -6.74 -18.12
C SER A 757 18.08 -5.82 -18.32
N GLN A 758 17.22 -5.68 -17.31
CA GLN A 758 16.06 -4.79 -17.31
C GLN A 758 16.43 -3.45 -16.67
N GLN A 759 16.13 -2.35 -17.36
CA GLN A 759 16.36 -0.99 -16.86
C GLN A 759 15.03 -0.31 -16.52
N PRO A 760 14.94 0.49 -15.45
CA PRO A 760 13.72 1.24 -15.16
C PRO A 760 13.51 2.37 -16.15
N ASN A 761 12.26 2.75 -16.41
CA ASN A 761 11.99 3.98 -17.14
C ASN A 761 12.37 5.23 -16.32
N SER A 762 12.49 6.38 -16.97
CA SER A 762 12.93 7.64 -16.34
C SER A 762 12.08 8.06 -15.14
N LEU A 763 10.77 7.81 -15.17
CA LEU A 763 9.85 8.11 -14.07
C LEU A 763 10.19 7.30 -12.81
N VAL A 764 10.41 5.99 -12.97
CA VAL A 764 10.79 5.11 -11.86
C VAL A 764 12.22 5.42 -11.40
N ALA A 765 13.14 5.71 -12.34
CA ALA A 765 14.49 6.15 -12.02
C ALA A 765 14.50 7.45 -11.18
N ASN A 766 13.65 8.44 -11.50
CA ASN A 766 13.47 9.66 -10.70
C ASN A 766 12.98 9.35 -9.26
N LYS A 767 11.99 8.45 -9.13
CA LYS A 767 11.50 8.01 -7.80
C LYS A 767 12.60 7.33 -6.98
N VAL A 768 13.33 6.40 -7.58
CA VAL A 768 14.44 5.70 -6.91
C VAL A 768 15.58 6.67 -6.59
N LEU A 769 15.90 7.63 -7.47
CA LEU A 769 16.86 8.70 -7.22
C LEU A 769 16.50 9.48 -5.96
N HIS A 770 15.25 9.91 -5.81
CA HIS A 770 14.82 10.64 -4.62
C HIS A 770 14.94 9.83 -3.33
N LEU A 771 14.61 8.54 -3.38
CA LEU A 771 14.74 7.64 -2.24
C LEU A 771 16.22 7.40 -1.89
N ALA A 772 17.07 7.18 -2.89
CA ALA A 772 18.51 6.97 -2.74
C ALA A 772 19.19 8.21 -2.15
N VAL A 773 18.83 9.41 -2.61
CA VAL A 773 19.29 10.69 -2.03
C VAL A 773 18.87 10.77 -0.57
N LYS A 774 17.58 10.57 -0.23
CA LYS A 774 17.15 10.62 1.18
C LYS A 774 17.92 9.64 2.08
N ALA A 775 18.36 8.50 1.54
CA ALA A 775 19.09 7.47 2.27
C ALA A 775 20.63 7.57 2.17
N GLY A 776 21.17 8.55 1.45
CA GLY A 776 22.61 8.75 1.33
C GLY A 776 23.34 7.71 0.48
N GLN A 777 22.64 7.09 -0.49
CA GLN A 777 23.16 5.97 -1.27
C GLN A 777 23.82 6.43 -2.58
N LEU A 778 25.05 6.96 -2.50
CA LEU A 778 25.78 7.47 -3.66
C LEU A 778 25.99 6.43 -4.77
N ASN A 779 26.26 5.16 -4.41
CA ASN A 779 26.50 4.10 -5.40
C ASN A 779 25.26 3.82 -6.25
N ILE A 780 24.07 3.76 -5.64
CA ILE A 780 22.80 3.59 -6.36
C ILE A 780 22.55 4.80 -7.28
N ILE A 781 22.86 6.01 -6.82
CA ILE A 781 22.74 7.21 -7.64
C ILE A 781 23.66 7.12 -8.87
N LYS A 782 24.91 6.68 -8.71
CA LYS A 782 25.81 6.45 -9.84
C LYS A 782 25.25 5.42 -10.83
N GLN A 783 24.73 4.29 -10.34
CA GLN A 783 24.11 3.25 -11.18
C GLN A 783 22.90 3.78 -11.97
N LEU A 784 22.07 4.64 -11.37
CA LEU A 784 20.93 5.26 -12.07
C LEU A 784 21.36 6.15 -13.26
N PHE A 785 22.51 6.83 -13.16
CA PHE A 785 23.08 7.59 -14.28
C PHE A 785 23.90 6.71 -15.25
N GLY A 786 24.17 5.46 -14.88
CA GLY A 786 24.73 4.43 -15.78
C GLY A 786 23.70 3.81 -16.73
N LEU A 787 22.40 4.05 -16.50
CA LEU A 787 21.31 3.59 -17.36
C LEU A 787 21.42 4.16 -18.77
N ASP A 788 20.68 3.55 -19.70
CA ASP A 788 20.54 4.07 -21.07
C ASP A 788 19.91 5.46 -21.02
N ILE A 789 20.30 6.33 -21.96
CA ILE A 789 19.89 7.75 -22.01
C ILE A 789 18.38 7.95 -21.77
N PRO A 790 17.44 7.23 -22.44
CA PRO A 790 16.00 7.44 -22.22
C PRO A 790 15.51 7.03 -20.81
N ASN A 791 16.29 6.22 -20.10
CA ASN A 791 15.98 5.66 -18.79
C ASN A 791 16.65 6.43 -17.64
N GLN A 792 17.53 7.39 -17.94
CA GLN A 792 18.22 8.17 -16.92
C GLN A 792 17.26 9.12 -16.18
N PRO A 793 17.55 9.43 -14.90
CA PRO A 793 16.78 10.42 -14.15
C PRO A 793 16.89 11.83 -14.76
N THR A 794 15.78 12.55 -14.80
CA THR A 794 15.67 13.92 -15.35
C THR A 794 15.44 14.99 -14.27
N GLU A 795 14.97 14.62 -13.06
CA GLU A 795 14.58 15.56 -11.99
C GLU A 795 15.74 15.99 -11.06
N LEU A 796 16.92 16.23 -11.63
CA LEU A 796 18.17 16.53 -10.90
C LEU A 796 18.05 17.71 -9.93
N LYS A 797 17.38 18.81 -10.31
CA LYS A 797 17.23 20.01 -9.46
C LYS A 797 16.48 19.73 -8.16
N ILE A 798 15.53 18.81 -8.17
CA ILE A 798 14.79 18.39 -6.98
C ILE A 798 15.71 17.52 -6.10
N ALA A 799 16.44 16.57 -6.73
CA ALA A 799 17.38 15.69 -6.05
C ALA A 799 18.55 16.47 -5.39
N ILE A 800 19.11 17.47 -6.07
CA ILE A 800 20.17 18.37 -5.53
C ILE A 800 19.67 19.10 -4.29
N ARG A 801 18.44 19.65 -4.33
CA ARG A 801 17.83 20.34 -3.18
C ARG A 801 17.63 19.38 -2.01
N ALA A 802 17.17 18.16 -2.28
CA ALA A 802 17.01 17.12 -1.25
C ALA A 802 18.35 16.72 -0.61
N ALA A 803 19.40 16.52 -1.42
CA ALA A 803 20.74 16.17 -0.94
C ALA A 803 21.34 17.27 -0.05
N LYS A 804 21.21 18.54 -0.46
CA LYS A 804 21.64 19.70 0.35
C LYS A 804 20.88 19.77 1.68
N LYS A 805 19.56 19.57 1.66
CA LYS A 805 18.72 19.56 2.87
C LYS A 805 19.09 18.42 3.82
N ALA A 806 19.52 17.29 3.29
CA ALA A 806 19.98 16.13 4.06
C ALA A 806 21.45 16.22 4.52
N ASN A 807 22.14 17.34 4.28
CA ASN A 807 23.57 17.53 4.55
C ASN A 807 24.49 16.50 3.86
N GLN A 808 24.10 16.01 2.68
CA GLN A 808 24.88 15.07 1.89
C GLN A 808 25.70 15.81 0.83
N GLY A 809 26.81 16.43 1.27
CA GLY A 809 27.64 17.30 0.42
C GLY A 809 28.18 16.61 -0.84
N GLU A 810 28.62 15.35 -0.72
CA GLU A 810 29.14 14.57 -1.85
C GLU A 810 28.07 14.28 -2.90
N ILE A 811 26.88 13.83 -2.47
CA ILE A 811 25.76 13.56 -3.39
C ILE A 811 25.28 14.85 -4.06
N ALA A 812 25.17 15.95 -3.31
CA ALA A 812 24.79 17.24 -3.88
C ALA A 812 25.81 17.72 -4.92
N LYS A 813 27.11 17.48 -4.67
CA LYS A 813 28.18 17.80 -5.62
C LYS A 813 28.08 16.94 -6.88
N TYR A 814 28.00 15.61 -6.74
CA TYR A 814 27.84 14.67 -7.86
C TYR A 814 26.63 15.03 -8.74
N LEU A 815 25.46 15.24 -8.13
CA LEU A 815 24.25 15.59 -8.86
C LEU A 815 24.33 16.97 -9.53
N THR A 816 25.08 17.93 -8.96
CA THR A 816 25.32 19.23 -9.60
C THR A 816 26.18 19.07 -10.85
N ASP A 817 27.20 18.21 -10.79
CA ASP A 817 28.10 17.96 -11.92
C ASP A 817 27.37 17.16 -13.01
N GLN A 818 26.47 16.23 -12.65
CA GLN A 818 25.54 15.56 -13.58
C GLN A 818 24.52 16.53 -14.22
N ASP A 819 23.93 17.46 -13.46
CA ASP A 819 23.01 18.48 -14.01
C ASP A 819 23.71 19.36 -15.07
N ILE A 820 24.99 19.69 -14.86
CA ILE A 820 25.80 20.40 -15.85
C ILE A 820 25.99 19.57 -17.11
N LEU A 821 26.35 18.29 -16.95
CA LEU A 821 26.58 17.36 -18.05
C LEU A 821 25.31 17.21 -18.91
N ILE A 822 24.16 16.96 -18.28
CA ILE A 822 22.90 16.65 -18.98
C ILE A 822 22.25 17.91 -19.57
N SER A 823 22.22 19.03 -18.84
CA SER A 823 21.40 20.19 -19.22
C SER A 823 22.12 21.25 -20.04
N LYS A 824 23.46 21.23 -20.12
CA LYS A 824 24.24 22.35 -20.69
C LYS A 824 25.36 21.94 -21.64
N ALA A 825 25.84 20.71 -21.60
CA ALA A 825 26.93 20.27 -22.45
C ALA A 825 26.40 19.61 -23.72
N THR A 826 26.85 20.10 -24.87
CA THR A 826 26.60 19.49 -26.19
C THR A 826 27.67 18.45 -26.56
N ASN A 827 28.82 18.51 -25.90
CA ASN A 827 29.95 17.62 -26.11
C ASN A 827 30.79 17.51 -24.82
N PRO A 828 31.65 16.48 -24.70
CA PRO A 828 32.40 16.23 -23.47
C PRO A 828 33.43 17.31 -23.12
N LEU A 829 34.00 17.98 -24.12
CA LEU A 829 34.89 19.12 -23.92
C LEU A 829 34.15 20.30 -23.25
N GLN A 830 32.92 20.58 -23.70
CA GLN A 830 32.05 21.58 -23.09
C GLN A 830 31.62 21.19 -21.67
N ALA A 831 31.36 19.91 -21.41
CA ALA A 831 31.09 19.44 -20.06
C ALA A 831 32.29 19.69 -19.13
N THR A 832 33.49 19.35 -19.59
CA THR A 832 34.76 19.59 -18.89
C THR A 832 34.89 21.07 -18.53
N ARG A 833 34.70 21.96 -19.51
CA ARG A 833 34.74 23.41 -19.30
C ARG A 833 33.74 23.87 -18.24
N LEU A 834 32.47 23.50 -18.37
CA LEU A 834 31.41 23.97 -17.48
C LEU A 834 31.60 23.46 -16.04
N ILE A 835 32.11 22.25 -15.86
CA ILE A 835 32.41 21.66 -14.54
C ILE A 835 33.60 22.39 -13.89
N LEU A 836 34.64 22.71 -14.66
CA LEU A 836 35.78 23.51 -14.20
C LEU A 836 35.38 24.96 -13.91
N GLU A 837 34.55 25.59 -14.74
CA GLU A 837 34.01 26.92 -14.49
C GLU A 837 33.17 26.95 -13.20
N ASN A 838 32.34 25.93 -12.95
CA ASN A 838 31.60 25.80 -11.70
C ASN A 838 32.55 25.66 -10.49
N TYR A 839 33.65 24.93 -10.64
CA TYR A 839 34.68 24.82 -9.61
C TYR A 839 35.33 26.18 -9.32
N VAL A 840 35.82 26.90 -10.34
CA VAL A 840 36.42 28.24 -10.19
C VAL A 840 35.43 29.22 -9.57
N ASN A 841 34.16 29.17 -9.99
CA ASN A 841 33.11 30.05 -9.49
C ASN A 841 32.82 29.85 -7.98
N LYS A 842 32.86 28.61 -7.50
CA LYS A 842 32.71 28.31 -6.05
C LYS A 842 33.89 28.79 -5.22
N HIS A 843 35.08 28.85 -5.81
CA HIS A 843 36.31 29.29 -5.14
C HIS A 843 36.64 30.75 -5.48
N LYS A 844 35.68 31.58 -5.91
CA LYS A 844 35.91 32.99 -6.31
C LYS A 844 36.67 33.82 -5.26
N ARG A 845 36.45 33.58 -3.97
CA ARG A 845 37.17 34.28 -2.90
C ARG A 845 38.65 33.90 -2.85
N GLU A 846 38.96 32.61 -3.00
CA GLU A 846 40.35 32.12 -3.11
C GLU A 846 40.97 32.57 -4.44
N ALA A 847 40.18 32.55 -5.52
CA ALA A 847 40.58 33.01 -6.85
C ALA A 847 40.95 34.51 -6.89
N PHE A 848 40.34 35.31 -6.01
CA PHE A 848 40.65 36.74 -5.89
C PHE A 848 42.01 36.94 -5.22
N VAL A 849 42.33 36.15 -4.19
CA VAL A 849 43.63 36.19 -3.49
C VAL A 849 44.72 35.52 -4.32
N SER A 850 44.37 34.52 -5.14
CA SER A 850 45.31 33.78 -5.99
C SER A 850 45.80 34.53 -7.22
N HIS A 851 45.30 35.73 -7.52
CA HIS A 851 45.89 36.54 -8.58
C HIS A 851 47.33 36.97 -8.26
N PHE A 852 47.77 36.81 -7.01
CA PHE A 852 49.11 37.15 -6.53
C PHE A 852 50.05 35.95 -6.36
N PHE A 853 49.56 34.71 -6.47
CA PHE A 853 50.36 33.49 -6.27
C PHE A 853 49.95 32.41 -7.29
N ASP A 854 50.90 31.63 -7.81
CA ASP A 854 50.64 30.46 -8.65
C ASP A 854 49.78 29.45 -7.89
N SER A 855 48.46 29.59 -7.98
CA SER A 855 47.51 28.69 -7.34
C SER A 855 46.86 27.76 -8.36
N PRO A 856 46.36 26.59 -7.91
CA PRO A 856 45.59 25.66 -8.73
C PRO A 856 44.43 26.33 -9.49
N VAL A 857 43.79 27.34 -8.90
CA VAL A 857 42.64 28.03 -9.51
C VAL A 857 43.04 28.87 -10.73
N SER A 858 44.24 29.46 -10.70
CA SER A 858 44.78 30.23 -11.82
C SER A 858 45.07 29.30 -13.00
N ARG A 859 45.69 28.14 -12.73
CA ARG A 859 45.97 27.13 -13.76
C ARG A 859 44.71 26.50 -14.35
N VAL A 860 43.70 26.20 -13.52
CA VAL A 860 42.39 25.74 -14.01
C VAL A 860 41.73 26.79 -14.91
N ARG A 861 41.91 28.09 -14.63
CA ARG A 861 41.37 29.17 -15.48
C ARG A 861 42.08 29.25 -16.83
N GLU A 862 43.40 29.06 -16.87
CA GLU A 862 44.16 28.96 -18.13
C GLU A 862 43.63 27.81 -19.00
N LEU A 863 43.44 26.63 -18.40
CA LEU A 863 42.89 25.47 -19.10
C LEU A 863 41.44 25.71 -19.56
N ILE A 864 40.59 26.37 -18.77
CA ILE A 864 39.25 26.79 -19.22
C ILE A 864 39.33 27.68 -20.49
N ASN A 865 40.31 28.58 -20.55
CA ASN A 865 40.49 29.45 -21.72
C ASN A 865 41.04 28.69 -22.93
N GLU A 866 41.91 27.70 -22.70
CA GLU A 866 42.37 26.77 -23.75
C GLU A 866 41.21 25.95 -24.31
N ILE A 867 40.37 25.38 -23.43
CA ILE A 867 39.16 24.64 -23.83
C ILE A 867 38.25 25.53 -24.71
N LYS A 868 38.03 26.79 -24.34
CA LYS A 868 37.22 27.73 -25.14
C LYS A 868 37.77 27.92 -26.55
N ARG A 869 39.09 28.03 -26.70
CA ARG A 869 39.72 28.16 -28.02
C ARG A 869 39.54 26.90 -28.87
N ILE A 870 39.65 25.72 -28.27
CA ILE A 870 39.48 24.42 -28.94
C ILE A 870 38.00 24.18 -29.30
N GLU A 871 37.05 24.57 -28.43
CA GLU A 871 35.61 24.43 -28.67
C GLU A 871 35.18 25.06 -30.00
N ASP A 872 35.76 26.21 -30.35
CA ASP A 872 35.42 26.98 -31.55
C ASP A 872 36.09 26.44 -32.84
N SER A 873 37.20 25.71 -32.73
CA SER A 873 38.03 25.33 -33.89
C SER A 873 38.08 23.83 -34.21
N ALA A 874 37.80 22.95 -33.25
CA ALA A 874 38.05 21.51 -33.39
C ALA A 874 36.84 20.71 -33.89
N THR A 875 37.12 19.58 -34.56
CA THR A 875 36.11 18.57 -34.92
C THR A 875 35.61 17.82 -33.67
N PRO A 876 34.43 17.16 -33.72
CA PRO A 876 33.90 16.39 -32.57
C PRO A 876 34.87 15.31 -32.03
N GLU A 877 35.61 14.64 -32.90
CA GLU A 877 36.61 13.64 -32.52
C GLU A 877 37.81 14.28 -31.80
N GLU A 878 38.34 15.38 -32.34
CA GLU A 878 39.43 16.15 -31.74
C GLU A 878 39.03 16.71 -30.38
N LYS A 879 37.79 17.19 -30.22
CA LYS A 879 37.26 17.70 -28.96
C LYS A 879 37.35 16.66 -27.83
N ASN A 880 37.08 15.40 -28.12
CA ASN A 880 37.17 14.33 -27.12
C ASN A 880 38.61 14.00 -26.74
N ALA A 881 39.51 13.91 -27.73
CA ALA A 881 40.93 13.67 -27.48
C ALA A 881 41.56 14.82 -26.66
N HIS A 882 41.20 16.06 -26.99
CA HIS A 882 41.63 17.22 -26.23
C HIS A 882 41.07 17.25 -24.81
N ALA A 883 39.82 16.84 -24.60
CA ALA A 883 39.24 16.77 -23.25
C ALA A 883 40.04 15.81 -22.36
N LEU A 884 40.37 14.61 -22.84
CA LEU A 884 41.19 13.64 -22.09
C LEU A 884 42.60 14.17 -21.81
N LYS A 885 43.26 14.74 -22.81
CA LYS A 885 44.59 15.35 -22.63
C LYS A 885 44.59 16.44 -21.55
N ILE A 886 43.56 17.28 -21.51
CA ILE A 886 43.43 18.34 -20.50
C ILE A 886 43.19 17.76 -19.10
N LEU A 887 42.47 16.64 -18.98
CA LEU A 887 42.31 15.94 -17.70
C LEU A 887 43.63 15.33 -17.20
N ASP A 888 44.44 14.77 -18.10
CA ASP A 888 45.78 14.26 -17.77
C ASP A 888 46.70 15.40 -17.30
N GLU A 889 46.72 16.52 -18.03
CA GLU A 889 47.47 17.72 -17.64
C GLU A 889 47.01 18.28 -16.28
N LEU A 890 45.71 18.17 -15.95
CA LEU A 890 45.19 18.55 -14.64
C LEU A 890 45.68 17.61 -13.52
N ARG A 891 45.81 16.30 -13.78
CA ARG A 891 46.29 15.32 -12.80
C ARG A 891 47.77 15.49 -12.49
N ASP A 892 48.57 15.84 -13.48
CA ASP A 892 50.02 15.99 -13.34
C ASP A 892 50.42 17.20 -12.49
N ILE A 893 49.50 18.13 -12.20
CA ILE A 893 49.76 19.29 -11.34
C ILE A 893 49.75 18.85 -9.85
N PRO A 894 50.89 18.95 -9.13
CA PRO A 894 51.02 18.43 -7.76
C PRO A 894 50.04 19.04 -6.74
N ASP A 895 49.63 20.28 -6.95
CA ASP A 895 48.68 20.95 -6.05
C ASP A 895 47.23 20.58 -6.34
N ILE A 896 46.92 20.13 -7.56
CA ILE A 896 45.62 19.60 -7.94
C ILE A 896 45.45 18.19 -7.38
N SER A 897 46.47 17.34 -7.47
CA SER A 897 46.42 15.97 -6.90
C SER A 897 46.23 15.97 -5.37
N ARG A 898 46.61 17.04 -4.67
CA ARG A 898 46.32 17.25 -3.25
C ARG A 898 44.89 17.72 -2.96
N ASN A 899 44.18 18.27 -3.94
CA ASN A 899 42.83 18.76 -3.79
C ASN A 899 41.80 17.68 -4.15
N GLN A 900 41.38 16.88 -3.17
CA GLN A 900 40.40 15.80 -3.37
C GLN A 900 39.10 16.25 -4.04
N ASN A 901 38.69 17.51 -3.88
CA ASN A 901 37.47 18.04 -4.50
C ASN A 901 37.67 18.20 -6.02
N LEU A 902 38.83 18.67 -6.45
CA LEU A 902 39.15 18.79 -7.87
C LEU A 902 39.44 17.43 -8.51
N VAL A 903 40.19 16.56 -7.82
CA VAL A 903 40.45 15.17 -8.27
C VAL A 903 39.14 14.43 -8.52
N SER A 904 38.21 14.43 -7.58
CA SER A 904 36.90 13.78 -7.78
C SER A 904 36.04 14.39 -8.90
N ARG A 905 36.29 15.64 -9.32
CA ARG A 905 35.66 16.21 -10.52
C ARG A 905 36.34 15.73 -11.79
N ILE A 906 37.66 15.63 -11.78
CA ILE A 906 38.45 15.09 -12.90
C ILE A 906 38.04 13.63 -13.14
N ASP A 907 38.03 12.80 -12.09
CA ASP A 907 37.62 11.39 -12.17
C ASP A 907 36.19 11.25 -12.70
N PHE A 908 35.28 12.14 -12.25
CA PHE A 908 33.92 12.19 -12.77
C PHE A 908 33.87 12.50 -14.27
N ILE A 909 34.61 13.51 -14.73
CA ILE A 909 34.60 13.89 -16.14
C ILE A 909 35.21 12.78 -17.00
N GLU A 910 36.29 12.16 -16.55
CA GLU A 910 36.94 11.03 -17.23
C GLU A 910 35.99 9.83 -17.35
N GLU A 911 35.34 9.42 -16.25
CA GLU A 911 34.36 8.32 -16.23
C GLU A 911 33.22 8.57 -17.23
N GLN A 912 32.73 9.81 -17.35
CA GLN A 912 31.68 10.16 -18.29
C GLN A 912 32.17 10.24 -19.74
N ILE A 913 33.38 10.75 -20.00
CA ILE A 913 33.97 10.79 -21.35
C ILE A 913 34.18 9.36 -21.88
N ILE A 914 34.77 8.48 -21.07
CA ILE A 914 35.02 7.09 -21.45
C ILE A 914 33.70 6.38 -21.75
N SER A 915 32.70 6.54 -20.90
CA SER A 915 31.37 5.96 -21.13
C SER A 915 30.73 6.43 -22.45
N LEU A 916 30.93 7.70 -22.83
CA LEU A 916 30.44 8.23 -24.10
C LEU A 916 31.20 7.67 -25.31
N GLN A 917 32.51 7.40 -25.18
CA GLN A 917 33.31 6.77 -26.23
C GLN A 917 32.91 5.31 -26.45
N ASP A 918 32.76 4.54 -25.36
CA ASP A 918 32.35 3.13 -25.42
C ASP A 918 30.97 2.96 -26.04
N LYS A 919 30.02 3.85 -25.70
CA LYS A 919 28.67 3.86 -26.31
C LYS A 919 28.72 4.15 -27.82
N LYS A 920 29.64 5.00 -28.28
CA LYS A 920 29.80 5.33 -29.70
C LYS A 920 30.45 4.16 -30.48
N ALA A 921 31.33 3.39 -29.84
CA ALA A 921 32.00 2.24 -30.44
C ALA A 921 31.09 1.01 -30.60
N ILE A 922 30.06 0.87 -29.75
CA ILE A 922 29.14 -0.28 -29.75
C ILE A 922 27.95 -0.08 -30.72
N SER A 923 27.69 1.14 -31.19
CA SER A 923 26.64 1.38 -32.18
C SER A 923 27.17 1.03 -33.59
N PRO A 924 26.76 -0.09 -34.21
CA PRO A 924 27.19 -0.40 -35.58
C PRO A 924 26.75 0.75 -36.48
N SER A 925 27.69 1.29 -37.26
CA SER A 925 27.42 2.25 -38.32
C SER A 925 26.41 1.60 -39.26
N ASN A 926 25.14 1.96 -39.12
CA ASN A 926 24.07 1.44 -39.94
C ASN A 926 24.29 1.96 -41.37
N PRO A 927 24.59 1.11 -42.36
CA PRO A 927 24.82 1.56 -43.72
C PRO A 927 23.48 1.56 -44.45
N PHE A 928 22.60 2.50 -44.10
CA PHE A 928 21.36 2.78 -44.82
C PHE A 928 21.04 4.26 -44.77
#